data_AF-B1ZRQ6-F1
#
_entry.id   AF-B1ZRQ6-F1
#
_cell.length_a   1.000
_cell.length_b   1.000
_cell.length_c   1.000
_cell.angle_alpha   90.00
_cell.angle_beta   90.00
_cell.angle_gamma   90.00
#
_symmetry.space_group_name_H-M   'P 1'
#
loop_
_entity.id
_entity.type
_entity.pdbx_description
1 polymer ?
#
loop_
_entity_poly.entity_id
_entity_poly.type
_entity_poly.pdbx_seq_one_letter_code
_entity_poly.pdbx_strand_id
1 'polypeptide(L)'
;MPLDALLPQPFVTPQTPQATPDGKPSAAQPCAAAVAAARSCLATYLAAPASAEAWTNFSNAVQAAANAAAALPHSATDAILRADLGELIRKVVAAGVQERLAVSDAAVPVAKGWPGLVAQMLLRPAWAIAVLPELERVPEWLMLTCAEWLFAVPESFAAPGQADAYAAHCERQLTKLVEGVERNPGALAVRTALDHYQTRSNQALLRLSSQSLRRHAELHARLIARLERKKISVEPPVAIGREGRLLRLGFVVPEFDGSAAMHATMPLLGHLDPDRFETQVFILRPTENRWESAVRQSAAQVQTLPADVAEQAALIAGSMLDVLVFCGELTGSFGDLAKLATARLAPLQVATSAHHGGTTGFVNIDVFVAGAFTEVDKDPAQFSERLAVMAGPARTFDFVTGTGAVETQITRADVGLPADAVVFAAAADWTQITPEVLASWSRLLSAVPNSRLLFQRTGADAVDADIAARACAAIDRALAGAGIADDRSVLLTAVPASQHELEAVLSLGDVYLDVSGEDAAAVAALSRGVPVVTHAGAHLRGQRVAALLRSIGCSELIAPRAEEMNGLVVGLARNAEQRAGLAERIRSTMACVAWPFDALATGDAFGDVLESAFDEMLSVGERKLHGNDGPIQINGDAIALPEHLRAAEQALSDADYFNAAAEARQMLRAQPANAVARALLGRALLGLGQVARAVDYLLPAVEAADANAARWLYLAQAMHGNGQSSEAIQALQTSLQLDVTNGEAWLMLIDLAEAVGATDLARDAFTELKRHAPNHPQIAALSARLGC
;
A
#
# COMPACT_ATOMS: atom_id res chain seq x y z
N MET A 1 29.02 3.68 -30.95
CA MET A 1 29.27 2.73 -32.05
C MET A 1 28.18 1.66 -32.00
N PRO A 2 27.49 1.34 -33.11
CA PRO A 2 26.46 0.30 -33.08
C PRO A 2 27.09 -1.09 -32.98
N LEU A 3 26.34 -2.00 -32.36
CA LEU A 3 26.72 -3.32 -31.84
C LEU A 3 26.95 -4.43 -32.88
N ASP A 4 27.08 -4.10 -34.17
CA ASP A 4 27.08 -5.09 -35.26
C ASP A 4 28.49 -5.50 -35.76
N ALA A 5 29.56 -5.04 -35.09
CA ALA A 5 30.95 -5.27 -35.54
C ALA A 5 31.75 -6.32 -34.74
N LEU A 6 31.09 -7.14 -33.88
CA LEU A 6 31.77 -8.14 -33.03
C LEU A 6 31.24 -9.58 -33.18
N LEU A 7 30.60 -9.93 -34.29
CA LEU A 7 30.24 -11.32 -34.59
C LEU A 7 31.30 -11.98 -35.51
N PRO A 8 31.89 -13.12 -35.12
CA PRO A 8 32.63 -13.95 -36.07
C PRO A 8 31.67 -14.60 -37.08
N GLN A 9 32.12 -14.69 -38.33
CA GLN A 9 31.50 -15.31 -39.51
C GLN A 9 30.94 -16.73 -39.28
N PRO A 10 29.99 -17.21 -40.11
CA PRO A 10 29.26 -18.46 -39.90
C PRO A 10 30.16 -19.69 -39.93
N PHE A 11 29.94 -20.58 -38.96
CA PHE A 11 30.64 -21.85 -38.83
C PHE A 11 30.46 -22.75 -40.06
N VAL A 12 31.58 -23.25 -40.56
CA VAL A 12 31.69 -24.42 -41.44
C VAL A 12 31.10 -25.64 -40.72
N THR A 13 30.30 -26.42 -41.43
CA THR A 13 29.70 -27.71 -41.02
C THR A 13 30.67 -28.61 -40.23
N PRO A 14 30.30 -29.13 -39.04
CA PRO A 14 31.11 -30.12 -38.35
C PRO A 14 30.99 -31.48 -39.04
N GLN A 15 32.16 -32.09 -39.28
CA GLN A 15 32.27 -33.50 -39.63
C GLN A 15 31.79 -34.39 -38.47
N THR A 16 31.16 -35.50 -38.82
CA THR A 16 30.69 -36.61 -37.97
C THR A 16 31.69 -37.00 -36.87
N PRO A 17 31.25 -37.28 -35.62
CA PRO A 17 32.17 -37.66 -34.56
C PRO A 17 32.76 -39.06 -34.79
N GLN A 18 34.08 -39.15 -34.73
CA GLN A 18 34.81 -40.42 -34.62
C GLN A 18 34.52 -41.08 -33.26
N ALA A 19 34.23 -42.38 -33.30
CA ALA A 19 33.97 -43.22 -32.14
C ALA A 19 35.17 -43.26 -31.17
N THR A 20 34.89 -43.13 -29.88
CA THR A 20 35.85 -43.44 -28.81
C THR A 20 36.14 -44.95 -28.79
N PRO A 21 37.40 -45.37 -28.58
CA PRO A 21 37.78 -46.78 -28.54
C PRO A 21 37.46 -47.37 -27.17
N ASP A 22 36.17 -47.58 -26.91
CA ASP A 22 35.62 -48.53 -25.94
C ASP A 22 34.10 -48.50 -26.10
N GLY A 23 33.52 -49.62 -26.54
CA GLY A 23 32.14 -49.73 -27.03
C GLY A 23 31.01 -49.58 -26.00
N LYS A 24 31.08 -48.60 -25.10
CA LYS A 24 29.91 -48.12 -24.33
C LYS A 24 29.30 -46.92 -25.07
N PRO A 25 27.98 -46.88 -25.32
CA PRO A 25 27.35 -45.68 -25.87
C PRO A 25 27.66 -44.50 -24.95
N SER A 26 28.18 -43.41 -25.52
CA SER A 26 28.42 -42.17 -24.77
C SER A 26 27.13 -41.75 -24.08
N ALA A 27 27.18 -41.52 -22.77
CA ALA A 27 26.04 -41.04 -21.99
C ALA A 27 25.44 -39.72 -22.54
N ALA A 28 26.18 -39.01 -23.40
CA ALA A 28 25.73 -37.82 -24.10
C ALA A 28 24.57 -38.08 -25.08
N GLN A 29 24.56 -39.20 -25.80
CA GLN A 29 23.55 -39.45 -26.83
C GLN A 29 22.15 -39.76 -26.25
N PRO A 30 22.01 -40.61 -25.21
CA PRO A 30 20.74 -40.75 -24.49
C PRO A 30 20.27 -39.44 -23.84
N CYS A 31 21.19 -38.63 -23.31
CA CYS A 31 20.86 -37.33 -22.72
C CYS A 31 20.32 -36.35 -23.76
N ALA A 32 20.95 -36.25 -24.94
CA ALA A 32 20.47 -35.39 -26.03
C ALA A 32 19.05 -35.77 -26.47
N ALA A 33 18.77 -37.08 -26.62
CA ALA A 33 17.45 -37.56 -26.98
C ALA A 33 16.38 -37.23 -25.91
N ALA A 34 16.71 -37.40 -24.62
CA ALA A 34 15.80 -37.05 -23.53
C ALA A 34 15.52 -35.53 -23.46
N VAL A 35 16.53 -34.69 -23.68
CA VAL A 35 16.40 -33.23 -23.74
C VAL A 35 15.49 -32.81 -24.91
N ALA A 36 15.67 -33.40 -26.09
CA ALA A 36 14.81 -33.13 -27.24
C ALA A 36 13.35 -33.54 -26.98
N ALA A 37 13.12 -34.70 -26.37
CA ALA A 37 11.78 -35.15 -25.99
C ALA A 37 11.12 -34.21 -24.97
N ALA A 38 11.85 -33.78 -23.95
CA ALA A 38 11.37 -32.83 -22.94
C ALA A 38 10.98 -31.48 -23.57
N ARG A 39 11.80 -30.96 -24.50
CA ARG A 39 11.47 -29.73 -25.25
C ARG A 39 10.19 -29.87 -26.06
N SER A 40 10.03 -30.99 -26.75
CA SER A 40 8.83 -31.24 -27.56
C SER A 40 7.59 -31.35 -26.68
N CYS A 41 7.65 -32.08 -25.57
CA CYS A 41 6.52 -32.21 -24.64
C CYS A 41 6.19 -30.88 -23.96
N LEU A 42 7.20 -30.06 -23.64
CA LEU A 42 6.97 -28.71 -23.10
C LEU A 42 6.20 -27.84 -24.10
N ALA A 43 6.57 -27.87 -25.38
CA ALA A 43 5.85 -27.12 -26.41
C ALA A 43 4.38 -27.58 -26.56
N THR A 44 4.13 -28.89 -26.47
CA THR A 44 2.77 -29.44 -26.47
C THR A 44 1.97 -29.00 -25.23
N TYR A 45 2.59 -29.00 -24.06
CA TYR A 45 1.97 -28.51 -22.83
C TYR A 45 1.66 -27.02 -22.92
N LEU A 46 2.60 -26.19 -23.38
CA LEU A 46 2.39 -24.75 -23.53
C LEU A 46 1.28 -24.41 -24.53
N ALA A 47 1.06 -25.24 -25.55
CA ALA A 47 -0.06 -25.09 -26.47
C ALA A 47 -1.43 -25.46 -25.86
N ALA A 48 -1.45 -26.28 -24.79
CA ALA A 48 -2.68 -26.68 -24.10
C ALA A 48 -2.45 -26.86 -22.57
N PRO A 49 -2.25 -25.77 -21.80
CA PRO A 49 -1.85 -25.87 -20.39
C PRO A 49 -2.89 -26.54 -19.48
N ALA A 50 -4.15 -26.56 -19.89
CA ALA A 50 -5.26 -27.21 -19.18
C ALA A 50 -5.28 -28.75 -19.33
N SER A 51 -4.56 -29.31 -20.30
CA SER A 51 -4.58 -30.75 -20.58
C SER A 51 -3.78 -31.52 -19.53
N ALA A 52 -4.45 -32.36 -18.75
CA ALA A 52 -3.81 -33.28 -17.80
C ALA A 52 -2.82 -34.25 -18.48
N GLU A 53 -3.17 -34.76 -19.67
CA GLU A 53 -2.31 -35.67 -20.43
C GLU A 53 -1.01 -35.00 -20.88
N ALA A 54 -1.11 -33.85 -21.54
CA ALA A 54 0.04 -33.02 -21.92
C ALA A 54 0.96 -32.71 -20.71
N TRP A 55 0.39 -32.40 -19.54
CA TRP A 55 1.15 -32.22 -18.31
C TRP A 55 1.91 -33.48 -17.90
N THR A 56 1.23 -34.64 -17.84
CA THR A 56 1.84 -35.91 -17.45
C THR A 56 2.97 -36.32 -18.42
N ASN A 57 2.76 -36.11 -19.73
CA ASN A 57 3.79 -36.39 -20.73
C ASN A 57 5.02 -35.50 -20.55
N PHE A 58 4.82 -34.19 -20.34
CA PHE A 58 5.91 -33.26 -20.05
C PHE A 58 6.64 -33.60 -18.74
N SER A 59 5.92 -33.86 -17.64
CA SER A 59 6.52 -34.16 -16.34
C SER A 59 7.40 -35.43 -16.40
N ASN A 60 6.94 -36.45 -17.14
CA ASN A 60 7.73 -37.67 -17.35
C ASN A 60 8.97 -37.41 -18.22
N ALA A 61 8.83 -36.62 -19.28
CA ALA A 61 9.93 -36.31 -20.20
C ALA A 61 11.03 -35.46 -19.52
N VAL A 62 10.65 -34.45 -18.72
CA VAL A 62 11.63 -33.63 -17.98
C VAL A 62 12.33 -34.42 -16.87
N GLN A 63 11.62 -35.35 -16.21
CA GLN A 63 12.23 -36.30 -15.27
C GLN A 63 13.26 -37.21 -15.96
N ALA A 64 12.96 -37.72 -17.14
CA ALA A 64 13.90 -38.51 -17.92
C ALA A 64 15.14 -37.70 -18.34
N ALA A 65 14.95 -36.44 -18.76
CA ALA A 65 16.05 -35.54 -19.09
C ALA A 65 16.93 -35.23 -17.87
N ALA A 66 16.35 -34.99 -16.70
CA ALA A 66 17.08 -34.76 -15.46
C ALA A 66 17.88 -36.00 -15.02
N ASN A 67 17.29 -37.20 -15.10
CA ASN A 67 17.97 -38.47 -14.83
C ASN A 67 19.16 -38.68 -15.76
N ALA A 68 18.98 -38.42 -17.06
CA ALA A 68 20.03 -38.57 -18.07
C ALA A 68 21.16 -37.54 -17.87
N ALA A 69 20.82 -36.29 -17.54
CA ALA A 69 21.80 -35.25 -17.24
C ALA A 69 22.63 -35.59 -16.00
N ALA A 70 22.00 -36.10 -14.93
CA ALA A 70 22.69 -36.51 -13.71
C ALA A 70 23.68 -37.68 -13.91
N ALA A 71 23.45 -38.51 -14.94
CA ALA A 71 24.34 -39.61 -15.31
C ALA A 71 25.57 -39.18 -16.14
N LEU A 72 25.64 -37.91 -16.57
CA LEU A 72 26.79 -37.40 -17.32
C LEU A 72 28.05 -37.32 -16.45
N PRO A 73 29.23 -37.67 -16.99
CA PRO A 73 30.48 -37.45 -16.29
C PRO A 73 30.75 -35.94 -16.16
N HIS A 74 31.37 -35.53 -15.05
CA HIS A 74 31.73 -34.13 -14.82
C HIS A 74 32.59 -33.54 -15.95
N SER A 75 33.40 -34.39 -16.60
CA SER A 75 34.26 -34.05 -17.74
C SER A 75 33.55 -33.97 -19.09
N ALA A 76 32.22 -34.18 -19.19
CA ALA A 76 31.53 -34.15 -20.48
C ALA A 76 31.67 -32.77 -21.15
N THR A 77 32.29 -32.73 -22.34
CA THR A 77 32.69 -31.50 -23.06
C THR A 77 31.86 -31.14 -24.28
N ASP A 78 30.84 -31.94 -24.62
CA ASP A 78 30.00 -31.70 -25.81
C ASP A 78 29.30 -30.33 -25.70
N ALA A 79 29.69 -29.40 -26.58
CA ALA A 79 29.21 -28.03 -26.57
C ALA A 79 27.74 -27.92 -26.98
N ILE A 80 27.28 -28.79 -27.89
CA ILE A 80 25.90 -28.79 -28.38
C ILE A 80 24.98 -29.26 -27.27
N LEU A 81 25.31 -30.38 -26.62
CA LEU A 81 24.52 -30.89 -25.50
C LEU A 81 24.43 -29.89 -24.34
N ARG A 82 25.54 -29.20 -24.01
CA ARG A 82 25.55 -28.14 -22.97
C ARG A 82 24.63 -26.97 -23.35
N ALA A 83 24.65 -26.54 -24.61
CA ALA A 83 23.76 -25.50 -25.10
C ALA A 83 22.29 -25.93 -25.04
N ASP A 84 21.97 -27.15 -25.47
CA ASP A 84 20.61 -27.71 -25.42
C ASP A 84 20.08 -27.85 -24.00
N LEU A 85 20.92 -28.28 -23.05
CA LEU A 85 20.57 -28.32 -21.62
C LEU A 85 20.28 -26.92 -21.09
N GLY A 86 21.13 -25.95 -21.40
CA GLY A 86 20.92 -24.55 -21.00
C GLY A 86 19.64 -23.97 -21.58
N GLU A 87 19.33 -24.27 -22.85
CA GLU A 87 18.09 -23.84 -23.50
C GLU A 87 16.85 -24.48 -22.87
N LEU A 88 16.88 -25.79 -22.60
CA LEU A 88 15.77 -26.48 -21.95
C LEU A 88 15.50 -25.90 -20.56
N ILE A 89 16.54 -25.68 -19.74
CA ILE A 89 16.39 -25.07 -18.42
C ILE A 89 15.73 -23.69 -18.55
N ARG A 90 16.24 -22.81 -19.41
CA ARG A 90 15.65 -21.48 -19.60
C ARG A 90 14.18 -21.54 -20.01
N LYS A 91 13.81 -22.47 -20.89
CA LYS A 91 12.42 -22.67 -21.31
C LYS A 91 11.54 -23.20 -20.19
N VAL A 92 12.05 -24.12 -19.37
CA VAL A 92 11.32 -24.65 -18.20
C VAL A 92 11.11 -23.56 -17.15
N VAL A 93 12.13 -22.74 -16.88
CA VAL A 93 12.04 -21.60 -15.95
C VAL A 93 11.07 -20.55 -16.47
N ALA A 94 11.22 -20.14 -17.73
CA ALA A 94 10.34 -19.15 -18.36
C ALA A 94 8.88 -19.62 -18.51
N ALA A 95 8.65 -20.93 -18.49
CA ALA A 95 7.30 -21.51 -18.53
C ALA A 95 6.59 -21.56 -17.16
N GLY A 96 7.28 -21.25 -16.05
CA GLY A 96 6.67 -21.27 -14.70
C GLY A 96 6.12 -22.63 -14.28
N VAL A 97 6.66 -23.73 -14.82
CA VAL A 97 6.15 -25.09 -14.57
C VAL A 97 6.80 -25.78 -13.38
N GLN A 98 7.87 -25.21 -12.85
CA GLN A 98 8.67 -25.84 -11.80
C GLN A 98 7.95 -25.87 -10.45
N GLU A 99 7.10 -24.88 -10.21
CA GLU A 99 6.22 -24.75 -9.04
C GLU A 99 5.31 -25.97 -8.91
N ARG A 100 4.78 -26.44 -10.05
CA ARG A 100 3.92 -27.62 -10.13
C ARG A 100 4.72 -28.93 -10.10
N LEU A 101 5.91 -28.97 -10.71
CA LEU A 101 6.81 -30.12 -10.59
C LEU A 101 7.27 -30.34 -9.14
N ALA A 102 7.54 -29.26 -8.40
CA ALA A 102 7.98 -29.33 -7.01
C ALA A 102 6.93 -29.92 -6.06
N VAL A 103 5.64 -29.84 -6.40
CA VAL A 103 4.53 -30.46 -5.65
C VAL A 103 4.41 -31.96 -5.95
N SER A 104 4.84 -32.41 -7.13
CA SER A 104 4.82 -33.83 -7.46
C SER A 104 5.95 -34.59 -6.73
N ASP A 105 5.78 -35.89 -6.47
CA ASP A 105 6.80 -36.79 -5.89
C ASP A 105 8.02 -37.03 -6.82
N ALA A 106 8.35 -36.06 -7.67
CA ALA A 106 9.49 -36.07 -8.58
C ALA A 106 10.80 -36.23 -7.79
N ALA A 107 11.36 -37.44 -7.85
CA ALA A 107 12.63 -37.75 -7.23
C ALA A 107 13.76 -37.02 -7.98
N VAL A 108 14.45 -36.12 -7.29
CA VAL A 108 15.62 -35.44 -7.87
C VAL A 108 16.83 -36.38 -7.81
N PRO A 109 17.50 -36.63 -8.95
CA PRO A 109 18.72 -37.44 -8.97
C PRO A 109 19.83 -36.85 -8.10
N VAL A 110 20.52 -37.72 -7.36
CA VAL A 110 21.68 -37.32 -6.55
C VAL A 110 22.95 -37.46 -7.38
N ALA A 111 23.53 -36.34 -7.82
CA ALA A 111 24.81 -36.28 -8.50
C ALA A 111 25.65 -35.09 -8.01
N LYS A 112 26.99 -35.20 -8.05
CA LYS A 112 27.91 -34.13 -7.62
C LYS A 112 28.27 -33.19 -8.78
N GLY A 113 28.53 -31.92 -8.46
CA GLY A 113 28.97 -30.91 -9.43
C GLY A 113 27.84 -30.47 -10.38
N TRP A 114 28.24 -29.92 -11.53
CA TRP A 114 27.28 -29.35 -12.49
C TRP A 114 26.20 -30.33 -13.02
N PRO A 115 26.43 -31.65 -13.21
CA PRO A 115 25.39 -32.55 -13.68
C PRO A 115 24.21 -32.66 -12.69
N GLY A 116 24.51 -32.73 -11.40
CA GLY A 116 23.48 -32.72 -10.35
C GLY A 116 22.81 -31.37 -10.17
N LEU A 117 23.51 -30.27 -10.45
CA LEU A 117 22.90 -28.93 -10.49
C LEU A 117 21.91 -28.82 -11.64
N VAL A 118 22.27 -29.26 -12.85
CA VAL A 118 21.36 -29.27 -14.01
C VAL A 118 20.10 -30.10 -13.74
N ALA A 119 20.25 -31.28 -13.12
CA ALA A 119 19.09 -32.10 -12.75
C ALA A 119 18.15 -31.38 -11.75
N GLN A 120 18.71 -30.66 -10.77
CA GLN A 120 17.92 -29.81 -9.87
C GLN A 120 17.23 -28.68 -10.62
N MET A 121 17.95 -27.97 -11.49
CA MET A 121 17.43 -26.83 -12.26
C MET A 121 16.33 -27.22 -13.25
N LEU A 122 16.21 -28.49 -13.65
CA LEU A 122 15.12 -28.96 -14.51
C LEU A 122 13.85 -29.32 -13.72
N LEU A 123 14.00 -29.80 -12.49
CA LEU A 123 12.89 -30.38 -11.71
C LEU A 123 12.38 -29.49 -10.59
N ARG A 124 13.19 -28.53 -10.14
CA ARG A 124 12.87 -27.71 -8.98
C ARG A 124 13.14 -26.23 -9.24
N PRO A 125 12.27 -25.35 -8.73
CA PRO A 125 12.61 -23.94 -8.65
C PRO A 125 13.71 -23.73 -7.61
N ALA A 126 14.49 -22.66 -7.75
CA ALA A 126 15.63 -22.41 -6.88
C ALA A 126 15.24 -22.28 -5.39
N TRP A 127 14.04 -21.78 -5.10
CA TRP A 127 13.57 -21.65 -3.73
C TRP A 127 13.28 -22.98 -3.02
N ALA A 128 13.12 -24.08 -3.76
CA ALA A 128 12.83 -25.41 -3.22
C ALA A 128 14.10 -26.23 -2.90
N ILE A 129 15.30 -25.69 -3.12
CA ILE A 129 16.55 -26.41 -2.85
C ILE A 129 17.08 -26.12 -1.44
N ALA A 130 17.66 -27.13 -0.82
CA ALA A 130 18.22 -27.01 0.54
C ALA A 130 19.55 -26.23 0.58
N VAL A 131 20.39 -26.38 -0.45
CA VAL A 131 21.73 -25.78 -0.49
C VAL A 131 21.91 -25.00 -1.78
N LEU A 132 22.15 -23.70 -1.65
CA LEU A 132 22.37 -22.81 -2.78
C LEU A 132 23.74 -23.07 -3.43
N PRO A 133 23.83 -23.22 -4.77
CA PRO A 133 25.10 -23.37 -5.45
C PRO A 133 26.00 -22.15 -5.21
N GLU A 134 27.31 -22.37 -5.14
CA GLU A 134 28.31 -21.31 -5.14
C GLU A 134 28.62 -20.94 -6.59
N LEU A 135 28.18 -19.77 -7.05
CA LEU A 135 28.34 -19.35 -8.46
C LEU A 135 29.79 -19.37 -8.93
N GLU A 136 30.75 -19.11 -8.04
CA GLU A 136 32.20 -19.20 -8.33
C GLU A 136 32.67 -20.62 -8.68
N ARG A 137 31.92 -21.65 -8.27
CA ARG A 137 32.18 -23.06 -8.58
C ARG A 137 31.35 -23.59 -9.75
N VAL A 138 30.43 -22.78 -10.29
CA VAL A 138 29.61 -23.15 -11.45
C VAL A 138 30.44 -22.97 -12.73
N PRO A 139 30.49 -23.95 -13.63
CA PRO A 139 31.19 -23.80 -14.91
C PRO A 139 30.68 -22.59 -15.70
N GLU A 140 31.59 -21.87 -16.36
CA GLU A 140 31.28 -20.62 -17.07
C GLU A 140 30.09 -20.75 -18.04
N TRP A 141 30.00 -21.87 -18.78
CA TRP A 141 28.90 -22.11 -19.72
C TRP A 141 27.51 -22.20 -19.07
N LEU A 142 27.43 -22.57 -17.79
CA LEU A 142 26.19 -22.71 -17.02
C LEU A 142 25.92 -21.50 -16.11
N MET A 143 26.91 -20.64 -15.90
CA MET A 143 26.85 -19.56 -14.91
C MET A 143 25.66 -18.62 -15.12
N LEU A 144 25.43 -18.19 -16.37
CA LEU A 144 24.32 -17.30 -16.72
C LEU A 144 22.97 -17.98 -16.42
N THR A 145 22.76 -19.19 -16.93
CA THR A 145 21.54 -19.98 -16.69
C THR A 145 21.32 -20.25 -15.20
N CYS A 146 22.40 -20.47 -14.43
CA CYS A 146 22.35 -20.65 -12.99
C CYS A 146 21.88 -19.37 -12.29
N ALA A 147 22.44 -18.22 -12.66
CA ALA A 147 22.00 -16.94 -12.11
C ALA A 147 20.54 -16.63 -12.46
N GLU A 148 20.12 -16.85 -13.72
CA GLU A 148 18.72 -16.70 -14.14
C GLU A 148 17.77 -17.57 -13.30
N TRP A 149 18.13 -18.82 -13.03
CA TRP A 149 17.33 -19.72 -12.20
C TRP A 149 17.30 -19.31 -10.72
N LEU A 150 18.45 -18.88 -10.16
CA LEU A 150 18.54 -18.46 -8.76
C LEU A 150 17.67 -17.26 -8.42
N PHE A 151 17.55 -16.32 -9.37
CA PHE A 151 16.78 -15.08 -9.26
C PHE A 151 15.45 -15.15 -10.01
N ALA A 152 15.02 -16.35 -10.44
CA ALA A 152 13.73 -16.53 -11.07
C ALA A 152 12.60 -16.19 -10.09
N VAL A 153 11.66 -15.37 -10.55
CA VAL A 153 10.45 -15.01 -9.83
C VAL A 153 9.37 -16.02 -10.20
N PRO A 154 8.77 -16.74 -9.23
CA PRO A 154 7.64 -17.61 -9.49
C PRO A 154 6.49 -16.81 -10.12
N GLU A 155 5.72 -17.41 -11.02
CA GLU A 155 4.52 -16.74 -11.52
C GLU A 155 3.33 -16.85 -10.55
N SER A 156 3.29 -17.93 -9.78
CA SER A 156 2.27 -18.22 -8.77
C SER A 156 2.80 -19.28 -7.80
N PHE A 157 2.05 -19.54 -6.73
CA PHE A 157 2.30 -20.68 -5.85
C PHE A 157 1.27 -21.77 -6.08
N ALA A 158 1.70 -23.03 -6.07
CA ALA A 158 0.87 -24.21 -6.32
C ALA A 158 0.41 -24.92 -5.04
N ALA A 159 1.09 -24.68 -3.91
CA ALA A 159 0.74 -25.28 -2.63
C ALA A 159 0.99 -24.32 -1.45
N PRO A 160 0.26 -24.48 -0.33
CA PRO A 160 0.47 -23.67 0.87
C PRO A 160 1.92 -23.72 1.39
N GLY A 161 2.39 -22.61 1.94
CA GLY A 161 3.74 -22.46 2.50
C GLY A 161 4.85 -22.20 1.47
N GLN A 162 4.55 -22.22 0.17
CA GLN A 162 5.54 -21.91 -0.86
C GLN A 162 5.96 -20.43 -0.87
N ALA A 163 5.07 -19.50 -0.51
CA ALA A 163 5.41 -18.08 -0.36
C ALA A 163 6.49 -17.87 0.72
N ASP A 164 6.35 -18.56 1.85
CA ASP A 164 7.31 -18.56 2.94
C ASP A 164 8.65 -19.18 2.52
N ALA A 165 8.62 -20.30 1.80
CA ALA A 165 9.83 -20.93 1.27
C ALA A 165 10.57 -20.01 0.28
N TYR A 166 9.82 -19.32 -0.58
CA TYR A 166 10.35 -18.32 -1.51
C TYR A 166 11.00 -17.14 -0.79
N ALA A 167 10.33 -16.56 0.22
CA ALA A 167 10.89 -15.47 1.01
C ALA A 167 12.21 -15.87 1.70
N ALA A 168 12.23 -17.05 2.32
CA ALA A 168 13.45 -17.58 2.94
C ALA A 168 14.58 -17.81 1.92
N HIS A 169 14.26 -18.23 0.69
CA HIS A 169 15.25 -18.35 -0.39
C HIS A 169 15.82 -17.00 -0.82
N CYS A 170 14.96 -16.01 -1.04
CA CYS A 170 15.38 -14.66 -1.41
C CYS A 170 16.32 -14.05 -0.37
N GLU A 171 16.03 -14.22 0.93
CA GLU A 171 16.93 -13.76 1.99
C GLU A 171 18.30 -14.47 1.94
N ARG A 172 18.33 -15.80 1.80
CA ARG A 172 19.59 -16.56 1.70
C ARG A 172 20.42 -16.14 0.49
N GLN A 173 19.77 -15.96 -0.67
CA GLN A 173 20.43 -15.51 -1.89
C GLN A 173 20.98 -14.10 -1.76
N LEU A 174 20.17 -13.18 -1.24
CA LEU A 174 20.57 -11.79 -1.06
C LEU A 174 21.72 -11.67 -0.05
N THR A 175 21.72 -12.49 1.01
CA THR A 175 22.85 -12.59 1.95
C THR A 175 24.15 -12.93 1.22
N LYS A 176 24.15 -14.01 0.42
CA LYS A 176 25.33 -14.41 -0.37
C LYS A 176 25.77 -13.34 -1.36
N LEU A 177 24.82 -12.67 -2.01
CA LEU A 177 25.10 -11.60 -2.95
C LEU A 177 25.78 -10.41 -2.27
N VAL A 178 25.25 -9.95 -1.13
CA VAL A 178 25.84 -8.86 -0.34
C VAL A 178 27.26 -9.22 0.09
N GLU A 179 27.47 -10.41 0.65
CA GLU A 179 28.81 -10.89 1.03
C GLU A 179 29.77 -10.92 -0.18
N GLY A 180 29.30 -11.36 -1.35
CA GLY A 180 30.07 -11.39 -2.58
C GLY A 180 30.48 -9.99 -3.07
N VAL A 181 29.53 -9.04 -3.08
CA VAL A 181 29.76 -7.64 -3.46
C VAL A 181 30.72 -6.94 -2.49
N GLU A 182 30.68 -7.27 -1.21
CA GLU A 182 31.60 -6.70 -0.22
C GLU A 182 33.00 -7.28 -0.34
N ARG A 183 33.12 -8.58 -0.60
CA ARG A 183 34.40 -9.29 -0.71
C ARG A 183 35.13 -9.00 -2.03
N ASN A 184 34.44 -9.13 -3.16
CA ASN A 184 35.02 -8.94 -4.49
C ASN A 184 33.94 -8.55 -5.55
N PRO A 185 33.57 -7.26 -5.64
CA PRO A 185 32.55 -6.81 -6.57
C PRO A 185 32.95 -6.94 -8.05
N GLY A 186 34.24 -7.15 -8.35
CA GLY A 186 34.75 -7.30 -9.71
C GLY A 186 34.64 -8.72 -10.28
N ALA A 187 34.39 -9.73 -9.44
CA ALA A 187 34.28 -11.13 -9.88
C ALA A 187 33.11 -11.30 -10.86
N LEU A 188 33.34 -12.04 -11.96
CA LEU A 188 32.32 -12.29 -12.99
C LEU A 188 31.02 -12.84 -12.38
N ALA A 189 31.14 -13.86 -11.52
CA ALA A 189 30.01 -14.48 -10.82
C ALA A 189 29.19 -13.47 -9.98
N VAL A 190 29.85 -12.56 -9.27
CA VAL A 190 29.20 -11.53 -8.45
C VAL A 190 28.51 -10.50 -9.35
N ARG A 191 29.17 -10.06 -10.42
CA ARG A 191 28.59 -9.11 -11.38
C ARG A 191 27.36 -9.68 -12.08
N THR A 192 27.43 -10.94 -12.53
CA THR A 192 26.30 -11.63 -13.15
C THR A 192 25.14 -11.79 -12.17
N ALA A 193 25.40 -12.22 -10.94
CA ALA A 193 24.35 -12.32 -9.91
C ALA A 193 23.70 -10.96 -9.59
N LEU A 194 24.53 -9.92 -9.46
CA LEU A 194 24.06 -8.56 -9.19
C LEU A 194 23.18 -8.04 -10.32
N ASP A 195 23.62 -8.19 -11.57
CA ASP A 195 22.86 -7.76 -12.75
C ASP A 195 21.48 -8.42 -12.82
N HIS A 196 21.41 -9.74 -12.59
CA HIS A 196 20.14 -10.46 -12.52
C HIS A 196 19.28 -10.02 -11.35
N TYR A 197 19.84 -9.82 -10.16
CA TYR A 197 19.08 -9.32 -9.02
C TYR A 197 18.49 -7.94 -9.31
N GLN A 198 19.26 -7.03 -9.89
CA GLN A 198 18.80 -5.66 -10.21
C GLN A 198 17.71 -5.63 -11.28
N THR A 199 17.76 -6.53 -12.26
CA THR A 199 16.87 -6.50 -13.44
C THR A 199 15.67 -7.44 -13.34
N ARG A 200 15.76 -8.50 -12.54
CA ARG A 200 14.74 -9.57 -12.48
C ARG A 200 14.09 -9.74 -11.11
N SER A 201 14.69 -9.23 -10.03
CA SER A 201 14.07 -9.40 -8.71
C SER A 201 12.72 -8.69 -8.66
N ASN A 202 11.70 -9.43 -8.23
CA ASN A 202 10.39 -8.87 -7.94
C ASN A 202 10.05 -9.20 -6.50
N GLN A 203 9.85 -8.15 -5.71
CA GLN A 203 9.56 -8.26 -4.29
C GLN A 203 8.05 -8.33 -4.00
N ALA A 204 7.19 -8.17 -5.00
CA ALA A 204 5.74 -8.25 -4.84
C ALA A 204 5.31 -9.56 -4.16
N LEU A 205 5.86 -10.70 -4.61
CA LEU A 205 5.53 -12.01 -4.05
C LEU A 205 6.13 -12.26 -2.66
N LEU A 206 7.18 -11.53 -2.26
CA LEU A 206 7.71 -11.62 -0.90
C LEU A 206 6.67 -11.15 0.12
N ARG A 207 5.82 -10.19 -0.25
CA ARG A 207 4.79 -9.63 0.62
C ARG A 207 3.69 -10.64 0.98
N LEU A 208 3.57 -11.73 0.22
CA LEU A 208 2.63 -12.83 0.47
C LEU A 208 3.12 -13.78 1.58
N SER A 209 4.40 -13.72 1.94
CA SER A 209 4.94 -14.48 3.06
C SER A 209 4.28 -14.07 4.36
N SER A 210 4.16 -15.01 5.30
CA SER A 210 3.76 -14.76 6.68
C SER A 210 4.94 -14.29 7.56
N GLN A 211 6.17 -14.47 7.10
CA GLN A 211 7.41 -14.28 7.87
C GLN A 211 7.89 -12.82 7.88
N SER A 212 8.78 -12.50 8.82
CA SER A 212 9.42 -11.18 8.84
C SER A 212 10.28 -10.97 7.60
N LEU A 213 10.11 -9.82 6.94
CA LEU A 213 10.93 -9.41 5.80
C LEU A 213 12.01 -8.39 6.21
N ARG A 214 12.17 -8.13 7.52
CA ARG A 214 13.12 -7.12 8.02
C ARG A 214 14.54 -7.39 7.53
N ARG A 215 15.00 -8.64 7.65
CA ARG A 215 16.37 -8.98 7.24
C ARG A 215 16.58 -8.81 5.74
N HIS A 216 15.59 -9.18 4.94
CA HIS A 216 15.61 -8.94 3.50
C HIS A 216 15.74 -7.44 3.17
N ALA A 217 14.92 -6.60 3.81
CA ALA A 217 14.97 -5.14 3.65
C ALA A 217 16.35 -4.56 4.02
N GLU A 218 16.91 -4.93 5.16
CA GLU A 218 18.25 -4.50 5.60
C GLU A 218 19.35 -4.89 4.59
N LEU A 219 19.31 -6.13 4.09
CA LEU A 219 20.29 -6.60 3.11
C LEU A 219 20.14 -5.86 1.77
N HIS A 220 18.91 -5.57 1.35
CA HIS A 220 18.64 -4.82 0.13
C HIS A 220 19.15 -3.38 0.24
N ALA A 221 18.81 -2.68 1.31
CA ALA A 221 19.27 -1.33 1.59
C ALA A 221 20.81 -1.28 1.69
N ARG A 222 21.43 -2.25 2.36
CA ARG A 222 22.89 -2.38 2.46
C ARG A 222 23.54 -2.57 1.08
N LEU A 223 22.93 -3.37 0.20
CA LEU A 223 23.41 -3.55 -1.16
C LEU A 223 23.37 -2.22 -1.94
N ILE A 224 22.25 -1.49 -1.90
CA ILE A 224 22.12 -0.20 -2.58
C ILE A 224 23.15 0.80 -2.02
N ALA A 225 23.24 0.94 -0.70
CA ALA A 225 24.23 1.82 -0.07
C ALA A 225 25.66 1.49 -0.50
N ARG A 226 26.00 0.20 -0.64
CA ARG A 226 27.32 -0.24 -1.10
C ARG A 226 27.62 0.15 -2.54
N LEU A 227 26.61 0.15 -3.42
CA LEU A 227 26.71 0.50 -4.84
C LEU A 227 26.74 2.03 -5.05
N GLU A 228 26.04 2.78 -4.20
CA GLU A 228 25.87 4.24 -4.34
C GLU A 228 26.88 5.07 -3.54
N ARG A 229 27.64 4.46 -2.61
CA ARG A 229 28.61 5.12 -1.70
C ARG A 229 29.55 6.17 -2.34
N LYS A 230 29.91 6.01 -3.62
CA LYS A 230 30.82 6.93 -4.33
C LYS A 230 30.14 7.87 -5.32
N LYS A 231 28.83 7.72 -5.53
CA LYS A 231 28.06 8.46 -6.54
C LYS A 231 27.34 9.65 -5.93
N ILE A 232 26.81 9.49 -4.72
CA ILE A 232 26.17 10.58 -3.97
C ILE A 232 27.15 11.10 -2.93
N SER A 233 27.52 12.37 -3.04
CA SER A 233 28.43 13.05 -2.12
C SER A 233 27.82 14.37 -1.70
N VAL A 234 27.21 14.37 -0.50
CA VAL A 234 26.62 15.55 0.13
C VAL A 234 27.22 15.74 1.52
N GLU A 235 27.41 16.97 1.95
CA GLU A 235 27.78 17.25 3.33
C GLU A 235 26.59 16.95 4.26
N PRO A 236 26.79 16.22 5.37
CA PRO A 236 25.71 15.92 6.28
C PRO A 236 25.10 17.21 6.87
N PRO A 237 23.77 17.37 6.82
CA PRO A 237 23.10 18.53 7.37
C PRO A 237 23.20 18.57 8.90
N VAL A 238 23.14 19.78 9.45
CA VAL A 238 23.18 20.01 10.90
C VAL A 238 21.78 20.38 11.38
N ALA A 239 21.29 19.71 12.41
CA ALA A 239 20.02 20.04 13.04
C ALA A 239 20.11 21.41 13.75
N ILE A 240 19.14 22.29 13.49
CA ILE A 240 19.06 23.63 14.10
C ILE A 240 17.76 23.71 14.90
N GLY A 241 17.81 24.26 16.11
CA GLY A 241 16.62 24.50 16.92
C GLY A 241 15.53 25.29 16.18
N ARG A 242 14.27 24.97 16.45
CA ARG A 242 13.11 25.59 15.77
C ARG A 242 12.43 26.70 16.58
N GLU A 243 13.03 27.17 17.66
CA GLU A 243 12.47 28.26 18.46
C GLU A 243 12.26 29.53 17.61
N GLY A 244 11.02 29.99 17.53
CA GLY A 244 10.64 31.19 16.77
C GLY A 244 10.65 31.03 15.24
N ARG A 245 10.72 29.81 14.69
CA ARG A 245 10.66 29.55 13.24
C ARG A 245 9.80 28.33 12.92
N LEU A 246 9.33 28.26 11.67
CA LEU A 246 8.64 27.09 11.13
C LEU A 246 9.62 25.91 10.96
N LEU A 247 9.10 24.69 11.07
CA LEU A 247 9.84 23.48 10.75
C LEU A 247 9.86 23.27 9.22
N ARG A 248 11.04 23.17 8.62
CA ARG A 248 11.21 23.00 7.18
C ARG A 248 11.09 21.54 6.79
N LEU A 249 10.02 21.22 6.06
CA LEU A 249 9.64 19.87 5.72
C LEU A 249 9.71 19.64 4.21
N GLY A 250 10.52 18.67 3.80
CA GLY A 250 10.57 18.21 2.42
C GLY A 250 9.85 16.88 2.24
N PHE A 251 9.21 16.71 1.09
CA PHE A 251 8.66 15.43 0.64
C PHE A 251 9.29 15.02 -0.68
N VAL A 252 9.89 13.83 -0.75
CA VAL A 252 10.37 13.27 -2.02
C VAL A 252 9.34 12.28 -2.55
N VAL A 253 8.68 12.64 -3.64
CA VAL A 253 7.62 11.86 -4.29
C VAL A 253 8.16 11.32 -5.62
N PRO A 254 8.19 10.01 -5.84
CA PRO A 254 8.63 9.44 -7.12
C PRO A 254 7.80 9.94 -8.29
N GLU A 255 6.47 9.83 -8.17
CA GLU A 255 5.48 10.24 -9.15
C GLU A 255 4.11 10.20 -8.49
N PHE A 256 3.12 10.93 -9.02
CA PHE A 256 1.74 10.84 -8.55
C PHE A 256 0.97 9.86 -9.44
N ASP A 257 0.95 8.58 -9.11
CA ASP A 257 0.37 7.52 -9.97
C ASP A 257 -1.14 7.28 -9.77
N GLY A 258 -1.77 7.94 -8.79
CA GLY A 258 -3.18 7.69 -8.42
C GLY A 258 -3.42 6.33 -7.74
N SER A 259 -2.35 5.66 -7.28
CA SER A 259 -2.45 4.44 -6.50
C SER A 259 -3.08 4.69 -5.13
N ALA A 260 -3.55 3.62 -4.48
CA ALA A 260 -4.00 3.66 -3.09
C ALA A 260 -2.92 4.21 -2.13
N ALA A 261 -1.65 3.94 -2.39
CA ALA A 261 -0.54 4.50 -1.61
C ALA A 261 -0.46 6.02 -1.79
N MET A 262 -0.64 6.52 -3.02
CA MET A 262 -0.64 7.96 -3.28
C MET A 262 -1.85 8.66 -2.65
N HIS A 263 -3.05 8.07 -2.74
CA HIS A 263 -4.22 8.59 -2.03
C HIS A 263 -4.01 8.69 -0.52
N ALA A 264 -3.26 7.74 0.07
CA ALA A 264 -2.91 7.77 1.49
C ALA A 264 -1.85 8.83 1.85
N THR A 265 -1.09 9.30 0.86
CA THR A 265 -0.04 10.33 1.03
C THR A 265 -0.60 11.73 0.89
N MET A 266 -1.66 11.93 0.11
CA MET A 266 -2.29 13.24 -0.09
C MET A 266 -2.66 13.93 1.23
N PRO A 267 -3.28 13.26 2.22
CA PRO A 267 -3.55 13.89 3.52
C PRO A 267 -2.31 14.35 4.28
N LEU A 268 -1.21 13.60 4.18
CA LEU A 268 0.06 13.92 4.85
C LEU A 268 0.73 15.17 4.26
N LEU A 269 0.46 15.46 2.98
CA LEU A 269 0.96 16.62 2.26
C LEU A 269 0.06 17.84 2.42
N GLY A 270 -1.26 17.65 2.29
CA GLY A 270 -2.23 18.71 2.07
C GLY A 270 -2.81 19.37 3.33
N HIS A 271 -2.73 18.72 4.49
CA HIS A 271 -3.37 19.19 5.73
C HIS A 271 -2.39 19.55 6.85
N LEU A 272 -1.13 19.83 6.50
CA LEU A 272 -0.17 20.34 7.48
C LEU A 272 -0.44 21.81 7.80
N ASP A 273 -0.32 22.14 9.08
CA ASP A 273 -0.53 23.49 9.59
C ASP A 273 0.56 24.46 9.09
N PRO A 274 0.22 25.47 8.26
CA PRO A 274 1.21 26.39 7.69
C PRO A 274 1.86 27.31 8.74
N ASP A 275 1.27 27.43 9.94
CA ASP A 275 1.88 28.16 11.06
C ASP A 275 2.91 27.31 11.82
N ARG A 276 3.04 26.03 11.48
CA ARG A 276 3.99 25.09 12.08
C ARG A 276 5.05 24.62 11.08
N PHE A 277 4.69 24.51 9.80
CA PHE A 277 5.52 23.90 8.77
C PHE A 277 5.71 24.79 7.55
N GLU A 278 6.95 24.87 7.07
CA GLU A 278 7.30 25.35 5.73
C GLU A 278 7.51 24.12 4.83
N THR A 279 6.60 23.86 3.90
CA THR A 279 6.59 22.61 3.10
C THR A 279 7.16 22.78 1.70
N GLN A 280 7.98 21.81 1.28
CA GLN A 280 8.52 21.70 -0.07
C GLN A 280 8.31 20.28 -0.63
N VAL A 281 7.83 20.17 -1.87
CA VAL A 281 7.61 18.87 -2.53
C VAL A 281 8.57 18.72 -3.70
N PHE A 282 9.32 17.62 -3.70
CA PHE A 282 10.26 17.24 -4.75
C PHE A 282 9.69 16.08 -5.56
N ILE A 283 9.54 16.27 -6.87
CA ILE A 283 8.97 15.28 -7.78
C ILE A 283 10.08 14.69 -8.64
N LEU A 284 10.28 13.37 -8.60
CA LEU A 284 11.30 12.69 -9.43
C LEU A 284 10.85 12.53 -10.88
N ARG A 285 9.60 12.12 -11.09
CA ARG A 285 8.97 11.94 -12.41
C ARG A 285 7.64 12.70 -12.46
N PRO A 286 7.55 13.76 -13.29
CA PRO A 286 6.28 14.44 -13.50
C PRO A 286 5.32 13.54 -14.29
N THR A 287 4.04 13.62 -13.92
CA THR A 287 2.92 12.85 -14.48
C THR A 287 1.87 13.75 -15.15
N GLU A 288 1.82 15.03 -14.79
CA GLU A 288 0.88 16.04 -15.32
C GLU A 288 -0.60 15.68 -15.13
N ASN A 289 -0.91 14.80 -14.18
CA ASN A 289 -2.29 14.41 -13.90
C ASN A 289 -2.96 15.32 -12.86
N ARG A 290 -4.23 15.03 -12.56
CA ARG A 290 -5.03 15.82 -11.61
C ARG A 290 -4.44 15.87 -10.19
N TRP A 291 -3.75 14.81 -9.76
CA TRP A 291 -3.19 14.71 -8.42
C TRP A 291 -1.97 15.62 -8.27
N GLU A 292 -1.04 15.54 -9.22
CA GLU A 292 0.10 16.45 -9.27
C GLU A 292 -0.35 17.90 -9.44
N SER A 293 -1.37 18.14 -10.27
CA SER A 293 -1.93 19.48 -10.46
C SER A 293 -2.51 20.05 -9.17
N ALA A 294 -3.22 19.23 -8.39
CA ALA A 294 -3.75 19.63 -7.09
C ALA A 294 -2.63 20.01 -6.11
N VAL A 295 -1.56 19.20 -6.02
CA VAL A 295 -0.40 19.53 -5.16
C VAL A 295 0.32 20.78 -5.63
N ARG A 296 0.49 21.00 -6.94
CA ARG A 296 1.10 22.23 -7.47
C ARG A 296 0.27 23.48 -7.21
N GLN A 297 -1.04 23.34 -7.04
CA GLN A 297 -1.95 24.43 -6.69
C GLN A 297 -2.02 24.69 -5.19
N SER A 298 -1.88 23.64 -4.36
CA SER A 298 -2.03 23.74 -2.90
C SER A 298 -0.72 23.94 -2.14
N ALA A 299 0.40 23.40 -2.63
CA ALA A 299 1.67 23.41 -1.91
C ALA A 299 2.45 24.71 -2.12
N ALA A 300 3.12 25.17 -1.07
CA ALA A 300 3.87 26.42 -1.08
C ALA A 300 5.04 26.40 -2.07
N GLN A 301 5.74 25.26 -2.21
CA GLN A 301 6.86 25.10 -3.14
C GLN A 301 6.92 23.68 -3.72
N VAL A 302 6.74 23.54 -5.03
CA VAL A 302 6.89 22.25 -5.74
C VAL A 302 8.02 22.34 -6.76
N GLN A 303 8.98 21.43 -6.65
CA GLN A 303 10.15 21.36 -7.53
C GLN A 303 10.21 20.00 -8.23
N THR A 304 10.29 20.01 -9.56
CA THR A 304 10.65 18.80 -10.31
C THR A 304 12.17 18.66 -10.30
N LEU A 305 12.66 17.49 -9.90
CA LEU A 305 14.08 17.21 -9.82
C LEU A 305 14.65 16.73 -11.17
N PRO A 306 15.96 16.93 -11.43
CA PRO A 306 16.62 16.44 -12.64
C PRO A 306 16.74 14.92 -12.65
N ALA A 307 17.13 14.35 -13.79
CA ALA A 307 17.27 12.90 -13.94
C ALA A 307 18.50 12.30 -13.22
N ASP A 308 19.55 13.10 -12.96
CA ASP A 308 20.75 12.62 -12.29
C ASP A 308 20.56 12.60 -10.77
N VAL A 309 20.85 11.44 -10.15
CA VAL A 309 20.62 11.21 -8.71
C VAL A 309 21.58 12.01 -7.82
N ALA A 310 22.80 12.29 -8.28
CA ALA A 310 23.72 13.11 -7.51
C ALA A 310 23.26 14.58 -7.51
N GLU A 311 22.76 15.07 -8.65
CA GLU A 311 22.12 16.39 -8.74
C GLU A 311 20.83 16.46 -7.90
N GLN A 312 19.98 15.43 -7.94
CA GLN A 312 18.80 15.31 -7.07
C GLN A 312 19.18 15.46 -5.59
N ALA A 313 20.19 14.69 -5.15
CA ALA A 313 20.68 14.74 -3.77
C ALA A 313 21.23 16.12 -3.39
N ALA A 314 22.00 16.76 -4.27
CA ALA A 314 22.56 18.08 -4.03
C ALA A 314 21.47 19.16 -3.91
N LEU A 315 20.43 19.08 -4.75
CA LEU A 315 19.29 20.01 -4.68
C LEU A 315 18.50 19.86 -3.38
N ILE A 316 18.16 18.61 -2.99
CA ILE A 316 17.43 18.36 -1.75
C ILE A 316 18.25 18.84 -0.54
N ALA A 317 19.54 18.50 -0.47
CA ALA A 317 20.41 18.93 0.62
C ALA A 317 20.56 20.47 0.65
N GLY A 318 20.63 21.11 -0.53
CA GLY A 318 20.70 22.55 -0.67
C GLY A 318 19.46 23.31 -0.21
N SER A 319 18.30 22.65 -0.10
CA SER A 319 17.08 23.21 0.47
C SER A 319 17.12 23.40 1.99
N MET A 320 18.15 22.88 2.68
CA MET A 320 18.36 23.08 4.13
C MET A 320 17.11 22.72 4.96
N LEU A 321 16.55 21.54 4.67
CA LEU A 321 15.37 21.00 5.33
C LEU A 321 15.72 20.51 6.74
N ASP A 322 14.75 20.58 7.65
CA ASP A 322 14.85 19.98 8.98
C ASP A 322 14.45 18.50 8.95
N VAL A 323 13.42 18.20 8.14
CA VAL A 323 12.81 16.88 8.02
C VAL A 323 12.61 16.55 6.54
N LEU A 324 12.96 15.32 6.13
CA LEU A 324 12.69 14.80 4.80
C LEU A 324 11.85 13.52 4.86
N VAL A 325 10.70 13.52 4.21
CA VAL A 325 9.80 12.37 4.14
C VAL A 325 9.93 11.71 2.77
N PHE A 326 10.19 10.40 2.77
CA PHE A 326 10.26 9.58 1.57
C PHE A 326 8.88 9.00 1.24
N CYS A 327 8.23 9.55 0.21
CA CYS A 327 6.88 9.20 -0.22
C CYS A 327 6.87 8.16 -1.34
N GLY A 328 7.46 6.99 -1.09
CA GLY A 328 7.46 5.88 -2.03
C GLY A 328 8.10 4.63 -1.46
N GLU A 329 7.93 3.50 -2.14
CA GLU A 329 8.49 2.22 -1.70
C GLU A 329 10.03 2.19 -1.87
N LEU A 330 10.74 2.07 -0.76
CA LEU A 330 12.20 2.02 -0.71
C LEU A 330 12.74 0.59 -0.79
N THR A 331 12.00 -0.40 -0.27
CA THR A 331 12.52 -1.77 -0.11
C THR A 331 12.42 -2.59 -1.38
N GLY A 332 11.48 -2.24 -2.26
CA GLY A 332 11.14 -3.00 -3.46
C GLY A 332 11.89 -2.63 -4.74
N SER A 333 12.77 -1.62 -4.73
CA SER A 333 13.33 -1.07 -5.98
C SER A 333 14.78 -0.60 -5.87
N PHE A 334 15.49 -0.62 -7.01
CA PHE A 334 16.74 0.10 -7.22
C PHE A 334 16.52 1.49 -7.82
N GLY A 335 15.33 2.07 -7.62
CA GLY A 335 14.95 3.36 -8.16
C GLY A 335 15.68 4.53 -7.49
N ASP A 336 15.55 5.71 -8.08
CA ASP A 336 16.26 6.90 -7.60
C ASP A 336 15.88 7.29 -6.17
N LEU A 337 14.61 7.10 -5.77
CA LEU A 337 14.17 7.30 -4.38
C LEU A 337 14.98 6.44 -3.39
N ALA A 338 15.18 5.15 -3.69
CA ALA A 338 15.96 4.23 -2.85
C ALA A 338 17.44 4.61 -2.81
N LYS A 339 18.01 5.11 -3.91
CA LYS A 339 19.39 5.63 -3.94
C LYS A 339 19.52 6.90 -3.09
N LEU A 340 18.56 7.83 -3.16
CA LEU A 340 18.54 9.03 -2.32
C LEU A 340 18.48 8.68 -0.83
N ALA A 341 17.71 7.64 -0.45
CA ALA A 341 17.66 7.15 0.93
C ALA A 341 18.99 6.59 1.47
N THR A 342 20.01 6.38 0.61
CA THR A 342 21.38 6.01 1.05
C THR A 342 22.22 7.19 1.50
N ALA A 343 21.74 8.42 1.33
CA ALA A 343 22.39 9.65 1.77
C ALA A 343 21.63 10.29 2.94
N ARG A 344 22.34 11.13 3.70
CA ARG A 344 21.76 11.99 4.74
C ARG A 344 21.48 13.36 4.12
N LEU A 345 20.25 13.59 3.69
CA LEU A 345 19.79 14.78 2.96
C LEU A 345 19.05 15.79 3.85
N ALA A 346 18.49 15.34 4.97
CA ALA A 346 17.99 16.18 6.05
C ALA A 346 18.43 15.60 7.42
N PRO A 347 18.47 16.40 8.50
CA PRO A 347 18.80 15.93 9.83
C PRO A 347 17.91 14.78 10.30
N LEU A 348 16.59 14.88 10.08
CA LEU A 348 15.63 13.81 10.32
C LEU A 348 15.07 13.30 8.99
N GLN A 349 15.14 12.00 8.74
CA GLN A 349 14.56 11.36 7.57
C GLN A 349 13.52 10.33 7.97
N VAL A 350 12.38 10.35 7.27
CA VAL A 350 11.16 9.67 7.67
C VAL A 350 10.62 8.82 6.54
N ALA A 351 10.18 7.61 6.88
CA ALA A 351 9.33 6.78 6.03
C ALA A 351 7.99 6.55 6.72
N THR A 352 6.96 6.21 5.96
CA THR A 352 5.60 6.02 6.50
C THR A 352 4.95 4.75 5.96
N SER A 353 3.98 4.25 6.73
CA SER A 353 3.10 3.14 6.33
C SER A 353 2.17 3.46 5.15
N ALA A 354 2.11 4.72 4.68
CA ALA A 354 1.38 5.11 3.46
C ALA A 354 1.97 4.48 2.19
N HIS A 355 3.27 4.17 2.18
CA HIS A 355 3.91 3.45 1.08
C HIS A 355 4.44 2.07 1.46
N HIS A 356 4.87 1.90 2.71
CA HIS A 356 5.56 0.68 3.13
C HIS A 356 4.64 -0.31 3.86
N GLY A 357 4.83 -1.60 3.58
CA GLY A 357 4.19 -2.71 4.31
C GLY A 357 5.01 -3.23 5.50
N GLY A 358 6.16 -2.62 5.77
CA GLY A 358 7.11 -2.98 6.81
C GLY A 358 8.29 -2.02 6.81
N THR A 359 9.37 -2.38 7.50
CA THR A 359 10.62 -1.59 7.57
C THR A 359 11.28 -1.30 6.24
N THR A 360 11.96 -0.16 6.13
CA THR A 360 12.76 0.21 4.96
C THR A 360 14.11 -0.51 4.93
N GLY A 361 14.69 -0.82 6.10
CA GLY A 361 16.03 -1.38 6.23
C GLY A 361 17.16 -0.38 6.00
N PHE A 362 16.86 0.89 5.65
CA PHE A 362 17.87 1.91 5.37
C PHE A 362 18.39 2.54 6.65
N VAL A 363 19.71 2.58 6.80
CA VAL A 363 20.39 3.14 7.98
C VAL A 363 20.15 4.65 8.15
N ASN A 364 19.91 5.37 7.05
CA ASN A 364 19.67 6.81 7.11
C ASN A 364 18.18 7.16 7.24
N ILE A 365 17.26 6.21 7.36
CA ILE A 365 15.86 6.52 7.69
C ILE A 365 15.72 6.35 9.20
N ASP A 366 15.48 7.46 9.89
CA ASP A 366 15.53 7.49 11.36
C ASP A 366 14.22 7.02 11.98
N VAL A 367 13.10 7.41 11.36
CA VAL A 367 11.76 7.22 11.90
C VAL A 367 10.84 6.57 10.89
N PHE A 368 10.09 5.56 11.36
CA PHE A 368 9.00 4.96 10.61
C PHE A 368 7.65 5.33 11.25
N VAL A 369 6.80 6.02 10.50
CA VAL A 369 5.50 6.49 10.97
C VAL A 369 4.40 5.47 10.64
N ALA A 370 3.70 5.01 11.69
CA ALA A 370 2.57 4.10 11.61
C ALA A 370 1.38 4.63 12.43
N GLY A 371 0.19 4.09 12.21
CA GLY A 371 -1.02 4.49 12.93
C GLY A 371 -1.29 3.59 14.13
N ALA A 372 -1.83 4.15 15.21
CA ALA A 372 -2.10 3.42 16.46
C ALA A 372 -2.94 2.15 16.26
N PHE A 373 -3.90 2.17 15.32
CA PHE A 373 -4.77 1.02 15.06
C PHE A 373 -4.05 -0.20 14.45
N THR A 374 -2.82 -0.05 13.98
CA THR A 374 -2.03 -1.18 13.45
C THR A 374 -1.41 -2.04 14.55
N GLU A 375 -1.38 -1.56 15.79
CA GLU A 375 -0.80 -2.24 16.97
C GLU A 375 0.67 -2.70 16.80
N VAL A 376 1.41 -2.09 15.87
CA VAL A 376 2.80 -2.46 15.56
C VAL A 376 3.79 -2.06 16.66
N ASP A 377 3.38 -1.16 17.55
CA ASP A 377 4.10 -0.77 18.75
C ASP A 377 4.26 -1.91 19.77
N LYS A 378 3.45 -2.98 19.66
CA LYS A 378 3.61 -4.20 20.46
C LYS A 378 4.84 -5.03 20.08
N ASP A 379 5.35 -4.87 18.86
CA ASP A 379 6.58 -5.51 18.37
C ASP A 379 7.41 -4.53 17.52
N PRO A 380 8.10 -3.57 18.16
CA PRO A 380 8.96 -2.62 17.45
C PRO A 380 10.14 -3.29 16.76
N ALA A 381 10.52 -4.51 17.17
CA ALA A 381 11.64 -5.25 16.59
C ALA A 381 11.39 -5.69 15.13
N GLN A 382 10.19 -5.51 14.58
CA GLN A 382 9.95 -5.67 13.16
C GLN A 382 10.52 -4.51 12.31
N PHE A 383 10.95 -3.39 12.92
CA PHE A 383 11.52 -2.21 12.24
C PHE A 383 13.01 -2.00 12.54
N SER A 384 13.76 -1.56 11.52
CA SER A 384 15.13 -1.05 11.69
C SER A 384 15.16 0.40 12.13
N GLU A 385 14.12 1.16 11.76
CA GLU A 385 13.88 2.54 12.19
C GLU A 385 13.21 2.57 13.55
N ARG A 386 13.25 3.73 14.21
CA ARG A 386 12.44 3.93 15.40
C ARG A 386 11.00 4.20 15.03
N LEU A 387 10.06 3.54 15.70
CA LEU A 387 8.64 3.75 15.44
C LEU A 387 8.14 5.08 15.97
N ALA A 388 7.30 5.77 15.20
CA ALA A 388 6.46 6.85 15.67
C ALA A 388 4.99 6.54 15.37
N VAL A 389 4.15 6.60 16.40
CA VAL A 389 2.78 6.10 16.34
C VAL A 389 1.82 7.28 16.36
N MET A 390 1.19 7.56 15.22
CA MET A 390 0.19 8.62 15.11
C MET A 390 -1.10 8.25 15.84
N ALA A 391 -1.71 9.24 16.48
CA ALA A 391 -3.07 9.14 17.00
C ALA A 391 -4.05 9.02 15.82
N GLY A 392 -4.55 7.81 15.56
CA GLY A 392 -5.41 7.52 14.41
C GLY A 392 -4.79 6.55 13.39
N PRO A 393 -5.43 6.35 12.22
CA PRO A 393 -4.84 5.59 11.14
C PRO A 393 -3.75 6.43 10.46
N ALA A 394 -2.71 5.75 9.96
CA ALA A 394 -1.69 6.37 9.11
C ALA A 394 -1.99 6.27 7.62
N ARG A 395 -3.14 5.67 7.29
CA ARG A 395 -3.62 5.44 5.94
C ARG A 395 -5.06 5.91 5.88
N THR A 396 -5.22 7.15 5.45
CA THR A 396 -6.49 7.83 5.25
C THR A 396 -6.61 8.11 3.78
N PHE A 397 -7.72 7.73 3.17
CA PHE A 397 -7.89 7.85 1.73
C PHE A 397 -8.68 9.10 1.41
N ASP A 398 -8.02 10.10 0.85
CA ASP A 398 -8.70 11.18 0.15
C ASP A 398 -8.91 10.76 -1.31
N PHE A 399 -10.00 10.03 -1.55
CA PHE A 399 -10.48 9.79 -2.90
C PHE A 399 -11.18 11.06 -3.38
N VAL A 400 -10.42 12.12 -3.68
CA VAL A 400 -10.92 13.44 -4.12
C VAL A 400 -12.25 13.26 -4.83
N THR A 401 -13.31 13.65 -4.14
CA THR A 401 -14.68 13.43 -4.57
C THR A 401 -14.86 14.21 -5.86
N GLY A 402 -14.80 13.53 -7.00
CA GLY A 402 -15.22 14.10 -8.25
C GLY A 402 -16.69 14.47 -8.11
N THR A 403 -16.97 15.75 -7.92
CA THR A 403 -18.31 16.32 -8.01
C THR A 403 -18.83 16.01 -9.42
N GLY A 404 -19.63 14.94 -9.55
CA GLY A 404 -20.24 14.55 -10.82
C GLY A 404 -20.10 13.08 -11.24
N ALA A 405 -19.66 12.15 -10.37
CA ALA A 405 -19.70 10.73 -10.72
C ALA A 405 -21.15 10.28 -10.94
N VAL A 406 -21.47 9.85 -12.17
CA VAL A 406 -22.74 9.18 -12.49
C VAL A 406 -22.79 7.90 -11.66
N GLU A 407 -23.83 7.75 -10.84
CA GLU A 407 -24.00 6.57 -10.01
C GLU A 407 -24.07 5.34 -10.92
N THR A 408 -23.05 4.48 -10.86
CA THR A 408 -22.99 3.29 -11.69
C THR A 408 -23.94 2.26 -11.08
N GLN A 409 -25.12 2.11 -11.68
CA GLN A 409 -26.10 1.13 -11.23
C GLN A 409 -25.80 -0.23 -11.86
N ILE A 410 -25.05 -1.06 -11.13
CA ILE A 410 -24.87 -2.48 -11.43
C ILE A 410 -25.70 -3.32 -10.46
N THR A 411 -26.36 -4.36 -10.97
CA THR A 411 -27.17 -5.28 -10.16
C THR A 411 -26.59 -6.68 -10.17
N ARG A 412 -27.03 -7.52 -9.22
CA ARG A 412 -26.67 -8.94 -9.20
C ARG A 412 -27.04 -9.64 -10.51
N ALA A 413 -28.17 -9.29 -11.12
CA ALA A 413 -28.62 -9.88 -12.38
C ALA A 413 -27.67 -9.56 -13.55
N ASP A 414 -27.10 -8.35 -13.59
CA ASP A 414 -26.20 -7.91 -14.66
C ASP A 414 -24.90 -8.73 -14.71
N VAL A 415 -24.49 -9.27 -13.56
CA VAL A 415 -23.29 -10.12 -13.42
C VAL A 415 -23.62 -11.60 -13.23
N GLY A 416 -24.88 -12.00 -13.39
CA GLY A 416 -25.32 -13.41 -13.31
C GLY A 416 -25.40 -13.99 -11.89
N LEU A 417 -25.47 -13.15 -10.84
CA LEU A 417 -25.62 -13.58 -9.45
C LEU A 417 -27.10 -13.75 -9.07
N PRO A 418 -27.49 -14.84 -8.37
CA PRO A 418 -28.84 -15.03 -7.85
C PRO A 418 -29.19 -14.00 -6.76
N ALA A 419 -30.45 -13.58 -6.70
CA ALA A 419 -30.93 -12.61 -5.72
C ALA A 419 -30.95 -13.16 -4.28
N ASP A 420 -31.21 -14.46 -4.12
CA ASP A 420 -31.37 -15.14 -2.83
C ASP A 420 -30.08 -15.80 -2.29
N ALA A 421 -29.01 -15.80 -3.08
CA ALA A 421 -27.72 -16.37 -2.69
C ALA A 421 -26.94 -15.42 -1.77
N VAL A 422 -26.15 -16.00 -0.86
CA VAL A 422 -25.15 -15.24 -0.09
C VAL A 422 -23.94 -14.99 -0.98
N VAL A 423 -23.56 -13.74 -1.20
CA VAL A 423 -22.42 -13.38 -2.05
C VAL A 423 -21.20 -13.06 -1.20
N PHE A 424 -20.14 -13.85 -1.35
CA PHE A 424 -18.82 -13.53 -0.83
C PHE A 424 -18.08 -12.68 -1.87
N ALA A 425 -17.91 -11.40 -1.59
CA ALA A 425 -17.15 -10.49 -2.45
C ALA A 425 -15.66 -10.52 -2.06
N ALA A 426 -14.77 -10.43 -3.04
CA ALA A 426 -13.34 -10.26 -2.83
C ALA A 426 -12.76 -9.40 -3.94
N ALA A 427 -11.77 -8.57 -3.61
CA ALA A 427 -11.01 -7.83 -4.60
C ALA A 427 -9.51 -7.99 -4.35
N ALA A 428 -8.75 -8.24 -5.41
CA ALA A 428 -7.30 -8.37 -5.35
C ALA A 428 -6.69 -8.32 -6.76
N ASP A 429 -5.37 -8.20 -6.85
CA ASP A 429 -4.62 -8.55 -8.05
C ASP A 429 -4.34 -10.07 -8.12
N TRP A 430 -4.09 -10.59 -9.33
CA TRP A 430 -3.84 -12.01 -9.57
C TRP A 430 -2.67 -12.56 -8.74
N THR A 431 -1.65 -11.74 -8.52
CA THR A 431 -0.46 -12.10 -7.74
C THR A 431 -0.79 -12.40 -6.28
N GLN A 432 -1.91 -11.91 -5.75
CA GLN A 432 -2.31 -12.07 -4.36
C GLN A 432 -3.17 -13.31 -4.11
N ILE A 433 -3.60 -14.01 -5.16
CA ILE A 433 -4.43 -15.23 -5.04
C ILE A 433 -3.52 -16.42 -4.75
N THR A 434 -3.28 -16.68 -3.46
CA THR A 434 -2.44 -17.79 -3.01
C THR A 434 -3.23 -19.11 -2.87
N PRO A 435 -2.54 -20.27 -2.82
CA PRO A 435 -3.17 -21.55 -2.47
C PRO A 435 -3.97 -21.52 -1.16
N GLU A 436 -3.52 -20.74 -0.16
CA GLU A 436 -4.21 -20.54 1.10
C GLU A 436 -5.55 -19.83 0.92
N VAL A 437 -5.60 -18.79 0.07
CA VAL A 437 -6.82 -18.06 -0.29
C VAL A 437 -7.79 -18.99 -1.03
N LEU A 438 -7.31 -19.72 -2.03
CA LEU A 438 -8.12 -20.68 -2.80
C LEU A 438 -8.70 -21.79 -1.91
N ALA A 439 -7.89 -22.33 -1.00
CA ALA A 439 -8.35 -23.32 -0.02
C ALA A 439 -9.40 -22.72 0.93
N SER A 440 -9.23 -21.45 1.30
CA SER A 440 -10.19 -20.74 2.14
C SER A 440 -11.54 -20.56 1.44
N TRP A 441 -11.55 -20.02 0.22
CA TRP A 441 -12.77 -19.86 -0.59
C TRP A 441 -13.48 -21.18 -0.83
N SER A 442 -12.73 -22.25 -1.13
CA SER A 442 -13.29 -23.59 -1.34
C SER A 442 -14.01 -24.11 -0.08
N ARG A 443 -13.44 -23.90 1.11
CA ARG A 443 -14.10 -24.26 2.37
C ARG A 443 -15.36 -23.44 2.63
N LEU A 444 -15.31 -22.13 2.37
CA LEU A 444 -16.46 -21.23 2.56
C LEU A 444 -17.64 -21.60 1.66
N LEU A 445 -17.39 -21.80 0.37
CA LEU A 445 -18.40 -22.19 -0.60
C LEU A 445 -18.97 -23.57 -0.27
N SER A 446 -18.14 -24.53 0.19
CA SER A 446 -18.62 -25.84 0.63
C SER A 446 -19.51 -25.76 1.89
N ALA A 447 -19.17 -24.89 2.84
CA ALA A 447 -19.89 -24.74 4.12
C ALA A 447 -21.23 -24.01 3.99
N VAL A 448 -21.42 -23.23 2.91
CA VAL A 448 -22.64 -22.46 2.64
C VAL A 448 -23.15 -22.82 1.23
N PRO A 449 -24.08 -23.79 1.10
CA PRO A 449 -24.48 -24.32 -0.20
C PRO A 449 -25.05 -23.27 -1.18
N ASN A 450 -25.91 -22.36 -0.69
CA ASN A 450 -26.47 -21.28 -1.49
C ASN A 450 -25.62 -20.00 -1.42
N SER A 451 -24.32 -20.10 -1.67
CA SER A 451 -23.44 -18.93 -1.79
C SER A 451 -22.74 -18.83 -3.14
N ARG A 452 -22.22 -17.65 -3.45
CA ARG A 452 -21.44 -17.37 -4.66
C ARG A 452 -20.17 -16.59 -4.30
N LEU A 453 -19.09 -16.81 -5.03
CA LEU A 453 -17.90 -15.96 -4.99
C LEU A 453 -18.03 -14.90 -6.08
N LEU A 454 -17.93 -13.62 -5.72
CA LEU A 454 -17.73 -12.51 -6.64
C LEU A 454 -16.30 -12.01 -6.47
N PHE A 455 -15.48 -12.16 -7.50
CA PHE A 455 -14.10 -11.69 -7.50
C PHE A 455 -13.94 -10.51 -8.45
N GLN A 456 -13.34 -9.41 -7.97
CA GLN A 456 -13.02 -8.22 -8.74
C GLN A 456 -11.50 -8.01 -8.80
N ARG A 457 -10.92 -7.96 -10.00
CA ARG A 457 -9.51 -7.63 -10.15
C ARG A 457 -9.23 -6.14 -9.84
N THR A 458 -8.16 -5.82 -9.11
CA THR A 458 -7.78 -4.43 -8.75
C THR A 458 -6.46 -3.93 -9.36
N GLY A 459 -5.58 -4.81 -9.87
CA GLY A 459 -4.25 -4.42 -10.36
C GLY A 459 -4.25 -3.65 -11.69
N ALA A 460 -3.76 -2.40 -11.68
CA ALA A 460 -3.77 -1.44 -12.80
C ALA A 460 -2.81 -1.75 -13.97
N ASP A 461 -1.82 -2.62 -13.77
CA ASP A 461 -0.85 -2.94 -14.81
C ASP A 461 -1.51 -3.72 -15.97
N ALA A 462 -1.01 -3.49 -17.19
CA ALA A 462 -1.35 -4.30 -18.36
C ALA A 462 -0.84 -5.73 -18.13
N VAL A 463 -1.68 -6.55 -17.52
CA VAL A 463 -1.38 -7.95 -17.26
C VAL A 463 -1.43 -8.69 -18.58
N ASP A 464 -0.39 -9.47 -18.84
CA ASP A 464 -0.35 -10.41 -19.94
C ASP A 464 -1.61 -11.30 -19.90
N ALA A 465 -2.34 -11.40 -21.01
CA ALA A 465 -3.57 -12.18 -21.09
C ALA A 465 -3.38 -13.62 -20.59
N ASP A 466 -2.17 -14.13 -20.76
CA ASP A 466 -1.72 -15.43 -20.32
C ASP A 466 -1.70 -15.58 -18.77
N ILE A 467 -1.35 -14.54 -18.01
CA ILE A 467 -1.37 -14.55 -16.53
C ILE A 467 -2.82 -14.58 -16.02
N ALA A 468 -3.70 -13.76 -16.59
CA ALA A 468 -5.10 -13.72 -16.21
C ALA A 468 -5.79 -15.08 -16.48
N ALA A 469 -5.53 -15.69 -17.64
CA ALA A 469 -6.04 -17.01 -17.98
C ALA A 469 -5.54 -18.10 -17.01
N ARG A 470 -4.25 -18.05 -16.61
CA ARG A 470 -3.68 -18.99 -15.63
C ARG A 470 -4.31 -18.83 -14.24
N ALA A 471 -4.52 -17.59 -13.80
CA ALA A 471 -5.12 -17.30 -12.50
C ALA A 471 -6.59 -17.76 -12.43
N CYS A 472 -7.39 -17.45 -13.46
CA CYS A 472 -8.76 -17.95 -13.57
C CYS A 472 -8.78 -19.49 -13.54
N ALA A 473 -7.93 -20.13 -14.34
CA ALA A 473 -7.83 -21.59 -14.35
C ALA A 473 -7.35 -22.17 -13.00
N ALA A 474 -6.59 -21.42 -12.19
CA ALA A 474 -6.21 -21.85 -10.84
C ALA A 474 -7.41 -21.81 -9.88
N ILE A 475 -8.26 -20.77 -9.98
CA ILE A 475 -9.51 -20.68 -9.24
C ILE A 475 -10.43 -21.84 -9.64
N ASP A 476 -10.70 -22.02 -10.93
CA ASP A 476 -11.58 -23.08 -11.44
C ASP A 476 -11.13 -24.46 -10.98
N ARG A 477 -9.82 -24.75 -11.08
CA ARG A 477 -9.25 -26.03 -10.60
C ARG A 477 -9.43 -26.22 -9.10
N ALA A 478 -9.22 -25.18 -8.29
CA ALA A 478 -9.37 -25.27 -6.85
C ALA A 478 -10.84 -25.55 -6.46
N LEU A 479 -11.78 -24.85 -7.10
CA LEU A 479 -13.22 -25.03 -6.88
C LEU A 479 -13.68 -26.42 -7.35
N ALA A 480 -13.33 -26.84 -8.56
CA ALA A 480 -13.66 -28.16 -9.09
C ALA A 480 -13.06 -29.28 -8.24
N GLY A 481 -11.82 -29.12 -7.76
CA GLY A 481 -11.17 -30.06 -6.84
C GLY A 481 -11.88 -30.21 -5.50
N ALA A 482 -12.63 -29.20 -5.07
CA ALA A 482 -13.50 -29.23 -3.89
C ALA A 482 -14.94 -29.69 -4.20
N GLY A 483 -15.26 -30.04 -5.45
CA GLY A 483 -16.60 -30.45 -5.87
C GLY A 483 -17.60 -29.28 -5.96
N ILE A 484 -17.11 -28.05 -6.14
CA ILE A 484 -17.92 -26.85 -6.29
C ILE A 484 -18.23 -26.66 -7.78
N ALA A 485 -19.49 -26.40 -8.10
CA ALA A 485 -19.95 -26.20 -9.48
C ALA A 485 -19.44 -24.86 -10.06
N ASP A 486 -19.19 -24.83 -11.38
CA ASP A 486 -18.63 -23.67 -12.10
C ASP A 486 -19.51 -22.42 -12.01
N ASP A 487 -20.82 -22.57 -11.86
CA ASP A 487 -21.77 -21.45 -11.70
C ASP A 487 -21.69 -20.78 -10.32
N ARG A 488 -20.78 -21.25 -9.44
CA ARG A 488 -20.61 -20.73 -8.08
C ARG A 488 -19.59 -19.60 -7.94
N SER A 489 -18.95 -19.20 -9.02
CA SER A 489 -18.03 -18.05 -9.05
C SER A 489 -18.29 -17.15 -10.23
N VAL A 490 -18.21 -15.83 -9.99
CA VAL A 490 -18.20 -14.78 -11.01
C VAL A 490 -16.87 -14.05 -10.91
N LEU A 491 -16.09 -14.08 -11.98
CA LEU A 491 -14.75 -13.47 -12.04
C LEU A 491 -14.79 -12.25 -12.96
N LEU A 492 -14.68 -11.05 -12.38
CA LEU A 492 -14.59 -9.79 -13.10
C LEU A 492 -13.11 -9.43 -13.31
N THR A 493 -12.64 -9.60 -14.55
CA THR A 493 -11.22 -9.50 -14.91
C THR A 493 -10.78 -8.10 -15.36
N ALA A 494 -11.74 -7.23 -15.68
CA ALA A 494 -11.49 -5.83 -16.00
C ALA A 494 -11.25 -5.04 -14.70
N VAL A 495 -10.24 -4.17 -14.71
CA VAL A 495 -9.94 -3.28 -13.58
C VAL A 495 -10.98 -2.15 -13.55
N PRO A 496 -11.54 -1.80 -12.38
CA PRO A 496 -12.48 -0.69 -12.29
C PRO A 496 -11.82 0.62 -12.73
N ALA A 497 -12.53 1.43 -13.50
CA ALA A 497 -12.06 2.74 -13.93
C ALA A 497 -12.05 3.77 -12.79
N SER A 498 -12.75 3.50 -11.69
CA SER A 498 -12.81 4.38 -10.52
C SER A 498 -13.11 3.64 -9.22
N GLN A 499 -12.84 4.31 -8.10
CA GLN A 499 -13.24 3.84 -6.77
C GLN A 499 -14.77 3.63 -6.68
N HIS A 500 -15.57 4.48 -7.31
CA HIS A 500 -17.03 4.37 -7.28
C HIS A 500 -17.54 3.12 -8.03
N GLU A 501 -16.87 2.73 -9.11
CA GLU A 501 -17.17 1.48 -9.82
C GLU A 501 -16.80 0.26 -8.97
N LEU A 502 -15.65 0.31 -8.27
CA LEU A 502 -15.28 -0.74 -7.32
C LEU A 502 -16.30 -0.85 -6.18
N GLU A 503 -16.71 0.27 -5.58
CA GLU A 503 -17.79 0.30 -4.57
C GLU A 503 -19.09 -0.31 -5.09
N ALA A 504 -19.51 0.06 -6.31
CA ALA A 504 -20.73 -0.46 -6.91
C ALA A 504 -20.68 -1.98 -7.10
N VAL A 505 -19.57 -2.51 -7.61
CA VAL A 505 -19.35 -3.96 -7.75
C VAL A 505 -19.34 -4.65 -6.38
N LEU A 506 -18.57 -4.14 -5.42
CA LEU A 506 -18.45 -4.77 -4.10
C LEU A 506 -19.75 -4.70 -3.29
N SER A 507 -20.62 -3.71 -3.56
CA SER A 507 -21.96 -3.60 -2.94
C SER A 507 -22.89 -4.77 -3.28
N LEU A 508 -22.58 -5.56 -4.32
CA LEU A 508 -23.31 -6.77 -4.65
C LEU A 508 -23.07 -7.90 -3.62
N GLY A 509 -22.01 -7.79 -2.83
CA GLY A 509 -21.61 -8.73 -1.77
C GLY A 509 -22.43 -8.64 -0.50
N ASP A 510 -22.62 -9.78 0.18
CA ASP A 510 -23.13 -9.87 1.55
C ASP A 510 -22.03 -9.77 2.61
N VAL A 511 -20.83 -10.26 2.27
CA VAL A 511 -19.62 -10.24 3.11
C VAL A 511 -18.43 -10.06 2.19
N TYR A 512 -17.55 -9.11 2.51
CA TYR A 512 -16.28 -8.94 1.83
C TYR A 512 -15.17 -9.75 2.52
N LEU A 513 -14.42 -10.52 1.75
CA LEU A 513 -13.31 -11.34 2.19
C LEU A 513 -11.99 -10.61 1.93
N ASP A 514 -11.24 -10.30 2.99
CA ASP A 514 -9.87 -9.81 2.84
C ASP A 514 -8.96 -10.92 2.30
N VAL A 515 -8.25 -10.62 1.20
CA VAL A 515 -7.34 -11.55 0.52
C VAL A 515 -5.89 -11.33 0.97
N SER A 516 -5.48 -10.07 1.13
CA SER A 516 -4.06 -9.71 1.23
C SER A 516 -3.79 -8.41 1.99
N GLY A 517 -4.75 -7.93 2.79
CA GLY A 517 -4.64 -6.65 3.48
C GLY A 517 -4.77 -5.45 2.55
N GLU A 518 -5.54 -5.57 1.45
CA GLU A 518 -5.83 -4.48 0.52
C GLU A 518 -6.90 -3.55 1.11
N ASP A 519 -6.44 -2.52 1.81
CA ASP A 519 -7.28 -1.60 2.56
C ASP A 519 -8.13 -0.69 1.67
N ALA A 520 -7.69 -0.31 0.47
CA ALA A 520 -8.50 0.50 -0.45
C ALA A 520 -9.78 -0.20 -0.93
N ALA A 521 -9.70 -1.50 -1.23
CA ALA A 521 -10.85 -2.32 -1.59
C ALA A 521 -11.76 -2.61 -0.38
N ALA A 522 -11.16 -2.82 0.81
CA ALA A 522 -11.93 -2.92 2.05
C ALA A 522 -12.70 -1.63 2.34
N VAL A 523 -12.10 -0.46 2.11
CA VAL A 523 -12.79 0.84 2.23
C VAL A 523 -13.95 0.92 1.23
N ALA A 524 -13.78 0.52 -0.03
CA ALA A 524 -14.86 0.49 -1.02
C ALA A 524 -16.06 -0.36 -0.55
N ALA A 525 -15.80 -1.54 0.02
CA ALA A 525 -16.85 -2.40 0.58
C ALA A 525 -17.55 -1.73 1.79
N LEU A 526 -16.79 -1.18 2.72
CA LEU A 526 -17.33 -0.50 3.91
C LEU A 526 -18.14 0.74 3.55
N SER A 527 -17.76 1.51 2.52
CA SER A 527 -18.50 2.69 2.04
C SER A 527 -19.92 2.35 1.61
N ARG A 528 -20.19 1.09 1.25
CA ARG A 528 -21.53 0.58 0.88
C ARG A 528 -22.18 -0.24 2.00
N GLY A 529 -21.60 -0.26 3.19
CA GLY A 529 -22.11 -0.99 4.35
C GLY A 529 -21.85 -2.50 4.30
N VAL A 530 -20.99 -2.99 3.40
CA VAL A 530 -20.69 -4.42 3.31
C VAL A 530 -19.73 -4.81 4.43
N PRO A 531 -20.08 -5.78 5.31
CA PRO A 531 -19.17 -6.24 6.36
C PRO A 531 -17.89 -6.85 5.78
N VAL A 532 -16.74 -6.31 6.17
CA VAL A 532 -15.40 -6.80 5.80
C VAL A 532 -14.88 -7.74 6.86
N VAL A 533 -14.46 -8.96 6.49
CA VAL A 533 -13.82 -9.91 7.40
C VAL A 533 -12.35 -10.08 7.06
N THR A 534 -11.49 -9.99 8.08
CA THR A 534 -10.04 -10.18 7.96
C THR A 534 -9.50 -10.96 9.17
N HIS A 535 -8.20 -11.23 9.20
CA HIS A 535 -7.47 -11.64 10.39
C HIS A 535 -6.33 -10.66 10.67
N ALA A 536 -5.95 -10.48 11.94
CA ALA A 536 -4.81 -9.64 12.29
C ALA A 536 -3.48 -10.41 12.05
N GLY A 537 -2.74 -10.03 11.01
CA GLY A 537 -1.42 -10.61 10.73
C GLY A 537 -0.34 -10.18 11.73
N ALA A 538 0.76 -10.93 11.79
CA ALA A 538 1.86 -10.68 12.73
C ALA A 538 2.72 -9.43 12.41
N HIS A 539 2.61 -8.90 11.19
CA HIS A 539 3.42 -7.78 10.70
C HIS A 539 2.53 -6.68 10.11
N LEU A 540 3.06 -5.46 10.01
CA LEU A 540 2.33 -4.27 9.54
C LEU A 540 1.46 -4.52 8.28
N ARG A 541 2.00 -5.20 7.25
CA ARG A 541 1.25 -5.51 6.02
C ARG A 541 -0.05 -6.28 6.26
N GLY A 542 -0.07 -7.20 7.21
CA GLY A 542 -1.26 -7.98 7.58
C GLY A 542 -2.15 -7.30 8.63
N GLN A 543 -1.79 -6.11 9.09
CA GLN A 543 -2.57 -5.33 10.06
C GLN A 543 -3.42 -4.23 9.41
N ARG A 544 -3.28 -3.98 8.09
CA ARG A 544 -3.92 -2.82 7.42
C ARG A 544 -5.45 -2.84 7.52
N VAL A 545 -6.09 -3.94 7.09
CA VAL A 545 -7.55 -4.07 7.15
C VAL A 545 -8.03 -4.22 8.60
N ALA A 546 -7.26 -4.88 9.47
CA ALA A 546 -7.57 -4.94 10.90
C ALA A 546 -7.56 -3.54 11.54
N ALA A 547 -6.59 -2.69 11.20
CA ALA A 547 -6.49 -1.31 11.67
C ALA A 547 -7.68 -0.46 11.20
N LEU A 548 -8.10 -0.64 9.94
CA LEU A 548 -9.30 -0.03 9.38
C LEU A 548 -10.55 -0.43 10.17
N LEU A 549 -10.74 -1.71 10.47
CA LEU A 549 -11.89 -2.18 11.25
C LEU A 549 -11.87 -1.67 12.70
N ARG A 550 -10.70 -1.59 13.34
CA ARG A 550 -10.54 -0.99 14.67
C ARG A 550 -10.91 0.49 14.66
N SER A 551 -10.52 1.23 13.62
CA SER A 551 -10.76 2.68 13.54
C SER A 551 -12.25 3.05 13.42
N ILE A 552 -13.06 2.15 12.85
CA ILE A 552 -14.52 2.29 12.78
C ILE A 552 -15.28 1.50 13.85
N GLY A 553 -14.58 0.96 14.86
CA GLY A 553 -15.19 0.23 15.98
C GLY A 553 -15.80 -1.13 15.64
N CYS A 554 -15.39 -1.76 14.52
CA CYS A 554 -15.89 -3.06 14.05
C CYS A 554 -14.89 -4.20 14.31
N SER A 555 -14.30 -4.26 15.50
CA SER A 555 -13.24 -5.24 15.83
C SER A 555 -13.74 -6.68 15.88
N GLU A 556 -15.05 -6.92 16.01
CA GLU A 556 -15.65 -8.26 15.95
C GLU A 556 -15.57 -8.91 14.55
N LEU A 557 -15.22 -8.13 13.52
CA LEU A 557 -14.99 -8.62 12.17
C LEU A 557 -13.51 -9.04 11.92
N ILE A 558 -12.68 -8.97 12.96
CA ILE A 558 -11.27 -9.36 12.93
C ILE A 558 -11.13 -10.74 13.59
N ALA A 559 -10.82 -11.76 12.79
CA ALA A 559 -10.48 -13.06 13.31
C ALA A 559 -9.13 -13.02 14.04
N PRO A 560 -8.99 -13.66 15.22
CA PRO A 560 -7.72 -13.71 15.94
C PRO A 560 -6.59 -14.42 15.18
N ARG A 561 -6.95 -15.37 14.31
CA ARG A 561 -6.03 -16.16 13.49
C ARG A 561 -6.62 -16.45 12.12
N ALA A 562 -5.75 -16.71 11.14
CA ALA A 562 -6.16 -17.02 9.77
C ALA A 562 -7.09 -18.25 9.69
N GLU A 563 -6.86 -19.27 10.53
CA GLU A 563 -7.67 -20.49 10.56
C GLU A 563 -9.09 -20.26 11.08
N GLU A 564 -9.28 -19.23 11.90
CA GLU A 564 -10.57 -18.89 12.54
C GLU A 564 -11.44 -18.01 11.63
N MET A 565 -10.86 -17.39 10.61
CA MET A 565 -11.54 -16.49 9.67
C MET A 565 -12.75 -17.15 9.00
N ASN A 566 -12.62 -18.40 8.58
CA ASN A 566 -13.72 -19.11 7.92
C ASN A 566 -14.91 -19.36 8.85
N GLY A 567 -14.66 -19.58 10.14
CA GLY A 567 -15.73 -19.75 11.12
C GLY A 567 -16.55 -18.47 11.26
N LEU A 568 -15.87 -17.32 11.34
CA LEU A 568 -16.51 -16.00 11.43
C LEU A 568 -17.35 -15.68 10.18
N VAL A 569 -16.79 -15.89 8.99
CA VAL A 569 -17.51 -15.68 7.71
C VAL A 569 -18.73 -16.59 7.60
N VAL A 570 -18.61 -17.87 7.95
CA VAL A 570 -19.75 -18.81 7.91
C VAL A 570 -20.84 -18.40 8.91
N GLY A 571 -20.46 -17.90 10.10
CA GLY A 571 -21.40 -17.34 11.07
C GLY A 571 -22.21 -16.19 10.49
N LEU A 572 -21.54 -15.21 9.89
CA LEU A 572 -22.19 -14.06 9.23
C LEU A 572 -23.05 -14.49 8.04
N ALA A 573 -22.57 -15.42 7.20
CA ALA A 573 -23.28 -15.93 6.04
C ALA A 573 -24.63 -16.58 6.42
N ARG A 574 -24.71 -17.23 7.57
CA ARG A 574 -25.91 -17.93 8.05
C ARG A 574 -26.89 -17.03 8.82
N ASN A 575 -26.48 -15.82 9.22
CA ASN A 575 -27.28 -14.92 10.03
C ASN A 575 -27.57 -13.60 9.31
N ALA A 576 -28.68 -13.54 8.56
CA ALA A 576 -29.08 -12.36 7.81
C ALA A 576 -29.40 -11.15 8.69
N GLU A 577 -29.98 -11.36 9.87
CA GLU A 577 -30.29 -10.29 10.83
C GLU A 577 -29.02 -9.63 11.36
N GLN A 578 -28.02 -10.43 11.73
CA GLN A 578 -26.72 -9.92 12.14
C GLN A 578 -26.03 -9.14 11.02
N ARG A 579 -26.08 -9.63 9.77
CA ARG A 579 -25.52 -8.88 8.63
C ARG A 579 -26.23 -7.54 8.43
N ALA A 580 -27.56 -7.51 8.52
CA ALA A 580 -28.33 -6.28 8.36
C ALA A 580 -27.99 -5.25 9.47
N GLY A 581 -27.88 -5.69 10.73
CA GLY A 581 -27.48 -4.83 11.84
C GLY A 581 -26.06 -4.29 11.71
N LEU A 582 -25.10 -5.13 11.28
CA LEU A 582 -23.74 -4.69 10.99
C LEU A 582 -23.69 -3.70 9.84
N ALA A 583 -24.41 -3.97 8.75
CA ALA A 583 -24.44 -3.10 7.59
C ALA A 583 -24.99 -1.71 7.92
N GLU A 584 -26.03 -1.64 8.75
CA GLU A 584 -26.58 -0.37 9.21
C GLU A 584 -25.61 0.41 10.09
N ARG A 585 -24.95 -0.27 11.03
CA ARG A 585 -23.94 0.35 11.87
C ARG A 585 -22.77 0.88 11.04
N ILE A 586 -22.26 0.08 10.09
CA ILE A 586 -21.18 0.49 9.18
C ILE A 586 -21.61 1.71 8.36
N ARG A 587 -22.80 1.71 7.75
CA ARG A 587 -23.31 2.88 7.01
C ARG A 587 -23.38 4.12 7.89
N SER A 588 -23.93 4.00 9.10
CA SER A 588 -24.01 5.12 10.03
C SER A 588 -22.63 5.65 10.42
N THR A 589 -21.65 4.78 10.64
CA THR A 589 -20.28 5.21 10.98
C THR A 589 -19.58 5.86 9.79
N MET A 590 -19.72 5.29 8.59
CA MET A 590 -19.08 5.78 7.36
C MET A 590 -19.74 7.04 6.79
N ALA A 591 -20.99 7.33 7.17
CA ALA A 591 -21.68 8.57 6.80
C ALA A 591 -21.23 9.79 7.62
N CYS A 592 -20.67 9.56 8.82
CA CYS A 592 -19.92 10.59 9.55
C CYS A 592 -18.48 10.65 9.00
N VAL A 593 -17.73 11.72 9.32
CA VAL A 593 -16.27 11.75 9.05
C VAL A 593 -15.59 10.66 9.86
N ALA A 594 -15.43 9.50 9.24
CA ALA A 594 -14.76 8.35 9.79
C ALA A 594 -13.26 8.48 9.57
N TRP A 595 -12.48 7.92 10.49
CA TRP A 595 -11.02 7.89 10.44
C TRP A 595 -10.38 7.53 9.09
N PRO A 596 -10.95 6.62 8.27
CA PRO A 596 -10.41 6.33 6.94
C PRO A 596 -10.50 7.49 5.94
N PHE A 597 -11.26 8.55 6.24
CA PHE A 597 -11.46 9.73 5.40
C PHE A 597 -11.16 11.05 6.12
N ASP A 598 -10.71 11.02 7.38
CA ASP A 598 -10.41 12.21 8.16
C ASP A 598 -9.01 12.77 7.84
N ALA A 599 -8.89 13.38 6.67
CA ALA A 599 -7.62 13.86 6.14
C ALA A 599 -6.99 14.94 7.03
N LEU A 600 -7.82 15.80 7.65
CA LEU A 600 -7.37 16.83 8.58
C LEU A 600 -6.75 16.24 9.85
N ALA A 601 -7.45 15.31 10.52
CA ALA A 601 -6.90 14.64 11.70
C ALA A 601 -5.60 13.91 11.39
N THR A 602 -5.50 13.33 10.19
CA THR A 602 -4.31 12.63 9.72
C THR A 602 -3.13 13.59 9.54
N GLY A 603 -3.36 14.75 8.90
CA GLY A 603 -2.35 15.79 8.73
C GLY A 603 -1.85 16.35 10.07
N ASP A 604 -2.76 16.63 11.00
CA ASP A 604 -2.41 17.12 12.35
C ASP A 604 -1.57 16.09 13.13
N ALA A 605 -2.03 14.84 13.19
CA ALA A 605 -1.33 13.76 13.89
C ALA A 605 0.05 13.48 13.28
N PHE A 606 0.17 13.60 11.95
CA PHE A 606 1.46 13.49 11.26
C PHE A 606 2.38 14.64 11.64
N GLY A 607 1.90 15.89 11.62
CA GLY A 607 2.66 17.04 12.06
C GLY A 607 3.14 16.93 13.51
N ASP A 608 2.28 16.46 14.42
CA ASP A 608 2.64 16.26 15.83
C ASP A 608 3.74 15.20 16.01
N VAL A 609 3.70 14.13 15.22
CA VAL A 609 4.78 13.12 15.18
C VAL A 609 6.08 13.73 14.70
N LEU A 610 6.06 14.50 13.61
CA LEU A 610 7.27 15.09 13.03
C LEU A 610 7.93 16.09 13.99
N GLU A 611 7.15 16.97 14.63
CA GLU A 611 7.66 17.89 15.64
C GLU A 611 8.25 17.14 16.83
N SER A 612 7.53 16.14 17.36
CA SER A 612 8.00 15.37 18.52
C SER A 612 9.30 14.62 18.21
N ALA A 613 9.39 14.01 17.02
CA ALA A 613 10.57 13.31 16.56
C ALA A 613 11.77 14.26 16.38
N PHE A 614 11.54 15.43 15.77
CA PHE A 614 12.59 16.42 15.53
C PHE A 614 13.08 17.06 16.84
N ASP A 615 12.18 17.40 17.76
CA ASP A 615 12.52 17.97 19.06
C ASP A 615 13.27 16.96 19.94
N GLU A 616 12.86 15.70 19.93
CA GLU A 616 13.60 14.64 20.63
C GLU A 616 14.99 14.47 20.01
N MET A 617 15.10 14.42 18.68
CA MET A 617 16.38 14.34 17.98
C MET A 617 17.32 15.50 18.36
N LEU A 618 16.81 16.74 18.44
CA LEU A 618 17.58 17.89 18.90
C LEU A 618 18.05 17.75 20.35
N SER A 619 17.19 17.21 21.22
CA SER A 619 17.48 17.02 22.64
C SER A 619 18.54 15.95 22.90
N VAL A 620 18.40 14.78 22.28
CA VAL A 620 19.23 13.60 22.59
C VAL A 620 20.36 13.36 21.58
N GLY A 621 20.25 13.93 20.38
CA GLY A 621 21.12 13.70 19.24
C GLY A 621 20.78 12.42 18.45
N GLU A 622 21.08 12.43 17.15
CA GLU A 622 20.79 11.36 16.18
C GLU A 622 21.15 9.94 16.66
N ARG A 623 22.35 9.77 17.25
CA ARG A 623 22.79 8.43 17.71
C ARG A 623 21.95 7.89 18.85
N LYS A 624 21.49 8.74 19.77
CA LYS A 624 20.67 8.31 20.89
C LYS A 624 19.23 8.09 20.47
N LEU A 625 18.74 8.83 19.47
CA LEU A 625 17.44 8.59 18.86
C LEU A 625 17.33 7.14 18.35
N HIS A 626 18.34 6.67 17.62
CA HIS A 626 18.41 5.29 17.11
C HIS A 626 18.64 4.21 18.19
N GLY A 627 19.25 4.58 19.32
CA GLY A 627 19.54 3.64 20.40
C GLY A 627 18.36 3.39 21.35
N ASN A 628 17.23 4.08 21.13
CA ASN A 628 16.01 3.89 21.90
C ASN A 628 15.04 3.00 21.14
N ASP A 629 14.75 1.82 21.69
CA ASP A 629 13.87 0.84 21.06
C ASP A 629 12.37 1.17 21.26
N GLY A 630 12.04 2.11 22.14
CA GLY A 630 10.66 2.53 22.41
C GLY A 630 10.10 3.47 21.34
N PRO A 631 8.78 3.44 21.06
CA PRO A 631 8.16 4.39 20.15
C PRO A 631 8.39 5.84 20.59
N ILE A 632 8.46 6.76 19.61
CA ILE A 632 8.47 8.21 19.86
C ILE A 632 7.21 8.58 20.62
N GLN A 633 7.39 9.25 21.75
CA GLN A 633 6.29 9.73 22.57
C GLN A 633 5.76 11.02 21.97
N ILE A 634 4.50 11.04 21.57
CA ILE A 634 3.83 12.29 21.21
C ILE A 634 3.47 12.99 22.51
N ASN A 635 3.97 14.21 22.70
CA ASN A 635 3.72 14.98 23.90
C ASN A 635 2.22 15.33 24.00
N GLY A 636 1.50 14.66 24.92
CA GLY A 636 0.13 14.97 25.29
C GLY A 636 -0.15 14.58 26.74
N ASP A 637 -0.56 15.53 27.57
CA ASP A 637 -0.90 15.28 28.98
C ASP A 637 -2.28 14.61 29.07
N ALA A 638 -2.33 13.28 28.87
CA ALA A 638 -3.56 12.49 28.92
C ALA A 638 -4.31 12.62 30.27
N ILE A 639 -3.62 13.02 31.33
CA ILE A 639 -4.16 13.21 32.68
C ILE A 639 -4.98 14.50 32.79
N ALA A 640 -4.84 15.45 31.85
CA ALA A 640 -5.47 16.78 31.89
C ALA A 640 -6.53 17.03 30.79
N LEU A 641 -6.95 16.02 30.01
CA LEU A 641 -7.83 16.23 28.83
C LEU A 641 -9.12 17.05 29.11
N PRO A 642 -9.90 16.79 30.16
CA PRO A 642 -11.07 17.63 30.47
C PRO A 642 -10.69 19.05 30.94
N GLU A 643 -9.48 19.24 31.46
CA GLU A 643 -8.97 20.55 31.87
C GLU A 643 -8.59 21.39 30.66
N HIS A 644 -7.95 20.79 29.64
CA HIS A 644 -7.67 21.46 28.36
C HIS A 644 -8.94 21.98 27.67
N LEU A 645 -10.03 21.20 27.66
CA LEU A 645 -11.31 21.66 27.12
C LEU A 645 -11.86 22.87 27.89
N ARG A 646 -11.87 22.82 29.22
CA ARG A 646 -12.34 23.94 30.05
C ARG A 646 -11.44 25.17 29.90
N ALA A 647 -10.13 24.98 29.81
CA ALA A 647 -9.17 26.05 29.59
C ALA A 647 -9.38 26.72 28.23
N ALA A 648 -9.64 25.93 27.18
CA ALA A 648 -9.97 26.45 25.85
C ALA A 648 -11.29 27.26 25.86
N GLU A 649 -12.34 26.76 26.52
CA GLU A 649 -13.61 27.48 26.68
C GLU A 649 -13.45 28.80 27.45
N GLN A 650 -12.66 28.78 28.53
CA GLN A 650 -12.38 29.97 29.32
C GLN A 650 -11.58 30.99 28.51
N ALA A 651 -10.51 30.56 27.82
CA ALA A 651 -9.71 31.43 26.97
C ALA A 651 -10.53 32.06 25.83
N LEU A 652 -11.46 31.32 25.21
CA LEU A 652 -12.40 31.87 24.24
C LEU A 652 -13.34 32.94 24.85
N SER A 653 -13.75 32.75 26.10
CA SER A 653 -14.57 33.73 26.82
C SER A 653 -13.80 35.01 27.15
N ASP A 654 -12.49 34.87 27.39
CA ASP A 654 -11.56 35.98 27.64
C ASP A 654 -11.02 36.62 26.33
N ALA A 655 -11.46 36.15 25.17
CA ALA A 655 -10.97 36.52 23.83
C ALA A 655 -9.47 36.27 23.61
N ASP A 656 -8.88 35.35 24.38
CA ASP A 656 -7.51 34.86 24.22
C ASP A 656 -7.50 33.68 23.23
N TYR A 657 -7.64 34.00 21.94
CA TYR A 657 -7.75 33.01 20.89
C TYR A 657 -6.47 32.18 20.70
N PHE A 658 -5.30 32.72 21.05
CA PHE A 658 -4.03 32.00 20.92
C PHE A 658 -3.96 30.84 21.92
N ASN A 659 -4.24 31.12 23.21
CA ASN A 659 -4.26 30.07 24.22
C ASN A 659 -5.42 29.10 24.00
N ALA A 660 -6.60 29.58 23.59
CA ALA A 660 -7.72 28.71 23.23
C ALA A 660 -7.34 27.67 22.16
N ALA A 661 -6.65 28.10 21.10
CA ALA A 661 -6.18 27.21 20.05
C ALA A 661 -5.13 26.20 20.56
N ALA A 662 -4.21 26.63 21.42
CA ALA A 662 -3.19 25.76 22.00
C ALA A 662 -3.80 24.65 22.88
N GLU A 663 -4.74 25.01 23.75
CA GLU A 663 -5.43 24.08 24.64
C GLU A 663 -6.32 23.09 23.87
N ALA A 664 -7.08 23.56 22.88
CA ALA A 664 -7.89 22.70 22.03
C ALA A 664 -7.03 21.69 21.23
N ARG A 665 -5.84 22.09 20.76
CA ARG A 665 -4.89 21.19 20.10
C ARG A 665 -4.37 20.08 21.01
N GLN A 666 -4.17 20.33 22.31
CA GLN A 666 -3.76 19.26 23.25
C GLN A 666 -4.82 18.16 23.35
N MET A 667 -6.11 18.55 23.33
CA MET A 667 -7.19 17.57 23.29
C MET A 667 -7.20 16.81 21.96
N LEU A 668 -7.01 17.50 20.84
CA LEU A 668 -6.99 16.87 19.52
C LEU A 668 -5.79 15.94 19.34
N ARG A 669 -4.63 16.19 19.95
CA ARG A 669 -3.48 15.25 19.95
C ARG A 669 -3.83 13.86 20.48
N ALA A 670 -4.64 13.81 21.55
CA ALA A 670 -5.07 12.56 22.16
C ALA A 670 -6.33 11.99 21.50
N GLN A 671 -7.25 12.86 21.08
CA GLN A 671 -8.54 12.50 20.49
C GLN A 671 -8.81 13.34 19.23
N PRO A 672 -8.18 13.02 18.09
CA PRO A 672 -8.28 13.90 16.91
C PRO A 672 -9.72 14.02 16.37
N ALA A 673 -10.56 12.99 16.58
CA ALA A 673 -11.98 12.98 16.20
C ALA A 673 -12.92 13.72 17.18
N ASN A 674 -12.40 14.38 18.22
CA ASN A 674 -13.25 15.04 19.22
C ASN A 674 -13.94 16.30 18.66
N ALA A 675 -15.24 16.20 18.39
CA ALA A 675 -16.04 17.26 17.78
C ALA A 675 -16.08 18.56 18.61
N VAL A 676 -16.05 18.46 19.95
CA VAL A 676 -16.03 19.65 20.83
C VAL A 676 -14.71 20.39 20.68
N ALA A 677 -13.59 19.68 20.76
CA ALA A 677 -12.26 20.27 20.59
C ALA A 677 -12.07 20.89 19.19
N ARG A 678 -12.60 20.24 18.14
CA ARG A 678 -12.63 20.79 16.78
C ARG A 678 -13.40 22.10 16.71
N ALA A 679 -14.58 22.16 17.31
CA ALA A 679 -15.40 23.37 17.35
C ALA A 679 -14.69 24.51 18.11
N LEU A 680 -14.06 24.21 19.25
CA LEU A 680 -13.30 25.18 20.03
C LEU A 680 -12.09 25.71 19.25
N LEU A 681 -11.32 24.82 18.60
CA LEU A 681 -10.19 25.20 17.77
C LEU A 681 -10.64 26.04 16.57
N GLY A 682 -11.68 25.62 15.87
CA GLY A 682 -12.23 26.37 14.74
C GLY A 682 -12.70 27.77 15.13
N ARG A 683 -13.36 27.92 16.28
CA ARG A 683 -13.76 29.22 16.82
C ARG A 683 -12.55 30.08 17.19
N ALA A 684 -11.50 29.49 17.77
CA ALA A 684 -10.27 30.20 18.09
C ALA A 684 -9.56 30.69 16.81
N LEU A 685 -9.46 29.84 15.78
CA LEU A 685 -8.88 30.17 14.49
C LEU A 685 -9.64 31.29 13.78
N LEU A 686 -10.98 31.28 13.87
CA LEU A 686 -11.82 32.38 13.39
C LEU A 686 -11.46 33.71 14.07
N GLY A 687 -11.29 33.70 15.40
CA GLY A 687 -10.86 34.88 16.17
C GLY A 687 -9.44 35.36 15.83
N LEU A 688 -8.56 34.45 15.40
CA LEU A 688 -7.22 34.76 14.88
C LEU A 688 -7.22 35.22 13.40
N GLY A 689 -8.38 35.21 12.74
CA GLY A 689 -8.51 35.57 11.32
C GLY A 689 -8.11 34.46 10.34
N GLN A 690 -7.86 33.24 10.81
CA GLN A 690 -7.52 32.07 9.99
C GLN A 690 -8.80 31.38 9.47
N VAL A 691 -9.58 32.10 8.68
CA VAL A 691 -10.94 31.72 8.27
C VAL A 691 -11.01 30.40 7.50
N ALA A 692 -10.09 30.15 6.57
CA ALA A 692 -10.06 28.90 5.79
C ALA A 692 -9.86 27.69 6.72
N ARG A 693 -8.86 27.78 7.60
CA ARG A 693 -8.56 26.72 8.57
C ARG A 693 -9.66 26.53 9.60
N ALA A 694 -10.35 27.60 9.96
CA ALA A 694 -11.52 27.50 10.84
C ALA A 694 -12.63 26.66 10.20
N VAL A 695 -12.89 26.82 8.89
CA VAL A 695 -13.82 25.96 8.15
C VAL A 695 -13.39 24.50 8.22
N ASP A 696 -12.10 24.20 8.01
CA ASP A 696 -11.58 22.83 8.02
C ASP A 696 -11.89 22.08 9.33
N TYR A 697 -11.79 22.74 10.49
CA TYR A 697 -12.15 22.10 11.78
C TYR A 697 -13.65 22.14 12.09
N LEU A 698 -14.37 23.18 11.65
CA LEU A 698 -15.79 23.32 11.96
C LEU A 698 -16.68 22.40 11.14
N LEU A 699 -16.30 22.10 9.90
CA LEU A 699 -17.04 21.19 9.02
C LEU A 699 -17.19 19.77 9.64
N PRO A 700 -16.11 19.07 10.01
CA PRO A 700 -16.24 17.76 10.67
C PRO A 700 -16.84 17.86 12.08
N ALA A 701 -16.84 19.03 12.72
CA ALA A 701 -17.48 19.22 14.02
C ALA A 701 -19.02 19.28 13.96
N VAL A 702 -19.59 19.69 12.80
CA VAL A 702 -21.05 19.72 12.57
C VAL A 702 -21.58 18.41 11.96
N GLU A 703 -20.71 17.58 11.38
CA GLU A 703 -21.05 16.24 10.87
C GLU A 703 -21.14 15.19 11.99
N ALA A 704 -20.69 15.55 13.20
CA ALA A 704 -20.86 14.73 14.39
C ALA A 704 -22.33 14.62 14.79
N ALA A 705 -22.73 13.44 15.29
CA ALA A 705 -24.11 13.15 15.66
C ALA A 705 -24.69 14.08 16.77
N ASP A 706 -23.83 14.74 17.55
CA ASP A 706 -24.19 15.66 18.62
C ASP A 706 -24.11 17.14 18.22
N ALA A 707 -24.03 17.45 16.92
CA ALA A 707 -23.96 18.81 16.42
C ALA A 707 -25.16 19.66 16.88
N ASN A 708 -24.87 20.89 17.31
CA ASN A 708 -25.86 21.82 17.84
C ASN A 708 -25.85 23.13 17.04
N ALA A 709 -26.86 23.98 17.28
CA ALA A 709 -27.03 25.25 16.58
C ALA A 709 -25.76 26.14 16.65
N ALA A 710 -25.08 26.18 17.79
CA ALA A 710 -23.88 27.01 17.95
C ALA A 710 -22.73 26.59 17.01
N ARG A 711 -22.47 25.29 16.84
CA ARG A 711 -21.43 24.81 15.91
C ARG A 711 -21.75 25.18 14.46
N TRP A 712 -23.02 25.07 14.04
CA TRP A 712 -23.47 25.50 12.72
C TRP A 712 -23.32 27.01 12.49
N LEU A 713 -23.61 27.82 13.51
CA LEU A 713 -23.37 29.27 13.45
C LEU A 713 -21.88 29.59 13.29
N TYR A 714 -20.99 28.93 14.06
CA TYR A 714 -19.55 29.12 13.90
C TYR A 714 -19.07 28.74 12.51
N LEU A 715 -19.54 27.62 11.96
CA LEU A 715 -19.22 27.21 10.60
C LEU A 715 -19.67 28.25 9.57
N ALA A 716 -20.89 28.79 9.72
CA ALA A 716 -21.37 29.84 8.83
C ALA A 716 -20.50 31.11 8.90
N GLN A 717 -20.08 31.51 10.10
CA GLN A 717 -19.16 32.66 10.28
C GLN A 717 -17.82 32.42 9.58
N ALA A 718 -17.24 31.23 9.72
CA ALA A 718 -16.01 30.86 9.07
C ALA A 718 -16.15 30.81 7.53
N MET A 719 -17.21 30.17 7.01
CA MET A 719 -17.52 30.10 5.58
C MET A 719 -17.70 31.50 4.97
N HIS A 720 -18.45 32.38 5.65
CA HIS A 720 -18.60 33.76 5.20
C HIS A 720 -17.25 34.50 5.15
N GLY A 721 -16.44 34.39 6.21
CA GLY A 721 -15.11 34.97 6.25
C GLY A 721 -14.19 34.44 5.14
N ASN A 722 -14.40 33.18 4.73
CA ASN A 722 -13.70 32.52 3.63
C ASN A 722 -14.29 32.82 2.23
N GLY A 723 -15.30 33.70 2.13
CA GLY A 723 -15.93 34.08 0.87
C GLY A 723 -16.98 33.08 0.34
N GLN A 724 -17.32 32.05 1.11
CA GLN A 724 -18.30 31.00 0.78
C GLN A 724 -19.71 31.40 1.25
N SER A 725 -20.23 32.51 0.74
CA SER A 725 -21.47 33.12 1.24
C SER A 725 -22.72 32.25 1.02
N SER A 726 -22.76 31.46 -0.05
CA SER A 726 -23.90 30.58 -0.35
C SER A 726 -23.99 29.42 0.63
N GLU A 727 -22.85 28.79 0.91
CA GLU A 727 -22.68 27.70 1.87
C GLU A 727 -22.92 28.20 3.30
N ALA A 728 -22.47 29.41 3.63
CA ALA A 728 -22.74 30.06 4.91
C ALA A 728 -24.25 30.25 5.16
N ILE A 729 -25.02 30.64 4.14
CA ILE A 729 -26.49 30.75 4.24
C ILE A 729 -27.12 29.39 4.55
N GLN A 730 -26.67 28.31 3.89
CA GLN A 730 -27.17 26.96 4.16
C GLN A 730 -26.85 26.53 5.60
N ALA A 731 -25.63 26.77 6.07
CA ALA A 731 -25.24 26.48 7.45
C ALA A 731 -26.08 27.26 8.48
N LEU A 732 -26.40 28.53 8.21
CA LEU A 732 -27.30 29.33 9.07
C LEU A 732 -28.72 28.79 9.10
N GLN A 733 -29.25 28.36 7.97
CA GLN A 733 -30.58 27.73 7.92
C GLN A 733 -30.62 26.47 8.79
N THR A 734 -29.59 25.62 8.71
CA THR A 734 -29.47 24.44 9.59
C THR A 734 -29.34 24.83 11.06
N SER A 735 -28.52 25.84 11.38
CA SER A 735 -28.42 26.38 12.75
C SER A 735 -29.79 26.79 13.31
N LEU A 736 -30.58 27.52 12.52
CA LEU A 736 -31.88 28.05 12.92
C LEU A 736 -32.99 26.99 12.95
N GLN A 737 -32.84 25.90 12.20
CA GLN A 737 -33.69 24.71 12.35
C GLN A 737 -33.47 24.03 13.69
N LEU A 738 -32.24 24.02 14.20
CA LEU A 738 -31.90 23.45 15.51
C LEU A 738 -32.24 24.40 16.67
N ASP A 739 -32.08 25.71 16.50
CA ASP A 739 -32.50 26.73 17.47
C ASP A 739 -33.00 28.00 16.78
N VAL A 740 -34.33 28.10 16.69
CA VAL A 740 -35.02 29.24 16.07
C VAL A 740 -34.92 30.54 16.90
N THR A 741 -34.53 30.45 18.18
CA THR A 741 -34.48 31.60 19.09
C THR A 741 -33.17 32.38 19.01
N ASN A 742 -32.19 31.86 18.25
CA ASN A 742 -30.88 32.48 18.10
C ASN A 742 -30.95 33.75 17.24
N GLY A 743 -31.03 34.91 17.91
CA GLY A 743 -31.10 36.21 17.26
C GLY A 743 -29.87 36.55 16.41
N GLU A 744 -28.66 36.15 16.82
CA GLU A 744 -27.43 36.43 16.07
C GLU A 744 -27.40 35.70 14.73
N ALA A 745 -27.84 34.43 14.71
CA ALA A 745 -27.93 33.65 13.47
C ALA A 745 -28.93 34.28 12.47
N TRP A 746 -30.07 34.77 12.96
CA TRP A 746 -31.03 35.50 12.12
C TRP A 746 -30.47 36.80 11.54
N LEU A 747 -29.76 37.60 12.34
CA LEU A 747 -29.13 38.83 11.85
C LEU A 747 -28.13 38.53 10.73
N MET A 748 -27.26 37.54 10.95
CA MET A 748 -26.26 37.16 9.98
C MET A 748 -26.90 36.66 8.69
N LEU A 749 -27.99 35.89 8.77
CA LEU A 749 -28.73 35.42 7.61
C LEU A 749 -29.31 36.58 6.80
N ILE A 750 -29.86 37.60 7.47
CA ILE A 750 -30.40 38.80 6.81
C ILE A 750 -29.28 39.57 6.10
N ASP A 751 -28.17 39.84 6.79
CA ASP A 751 -27.03 40.59 6.24
C ASP A 751 -26.43 39.85 5.02
N LEU A 752 -26.26 38.54 5.11
CA LEU A 752 -25.76 37.72 4.00
C LEU A 752 -26.74 37.66 2.83
N ALA A 753 -28.03 37.47 3.10
CA ALA A 753 -29.06 37.42 2.07
C ALA A 753 -29.14 38.73 1.29
N GLU A 754 -29.01 39.89 1.96
CA GLU A 754 -28.90 41.19 1.28
C GLU A 754 -27.62 41.30 0.45
N ALA A 755 -26.47 40.85 0.99
CA ALA A 755 -25.19 40.91 0.29
C ALA A 755 -25.16 40.09 -1.01
N VAL A 756 -25.87 38.95 -1.06
CA VAL A 756 -25.99 38.11 -2.26
C VAL A 756 -27.20 38.48 -3.14
N GLY A 757 -27.99 39.49 -2.77
CA GLY A 757 -29.16 39.97 -3.52
C GLY A 757 -30.43 39.13 -3.34
N ALA A 758 -30.45 38.18 -2.40
CA ALA A 758 -31.61 37.37 -2.04
C ALA A 758 -32.59 38.15 -1.12
N THR A 759 -33.14 39.24 -1.64
CA THR A 759 -33.96 40.20 -0.86
C THR A 759 -35.22 39.58 -0.24
N ASP A 760 -35.84 38.59 -0.89
CA ASP A 760 -37.01 37.90 -0.33
C ASP A 760 -36.63 37.06 0.89
N LEU A 761 -35.52 36.32 0.82
CA LEU A 761 -34.98 35.57 1.96
C LEU A 761 -34.66 36.49 3.15
N ALA A 762 -34.11 37.69 2.89
CA ALA A 762 -33.81 38.67 3.93
C ALA A 762 -35.09 39.17 4.64
N ARG A 763 -36.18 39.43 3.89
CA ARG A 763 -37.47 39.85 4.48
C ARG A 763 -38.16 38.74 5.26
N ASP A 764 -38.09 37.50 4.75
CA ASP A 764 -38.63 36.33 5.44
C ASP A 764 -37.89 36.09 6.75
N ALA A 765 -36.55 36.09 6.71
CA ALA A 765 -35.69 35.97 7.89
C ALA A 765 -35.95 37.07 8.92
N PHE A 766 -36.16 38.32 8.48
CA PHE A 766 -36.53 39.42 9.38
C PHE A 766 -37.89 39.24 10.05
N THR A 767 -38.86 38.69 9.33
CA THR A 767 -40.19 38.38 9.87
C THR A 767 -40.10 37.30 10.95
N GLU A 768 -39.29 36.26 10.72
CA GLU A 768 -39.02 35.21 11.70
C GLU A 768 -38.24 35.73 12.91
N LEU A 769 -37.22 36.58 12.73
CA LEU A 769 -36.51 37.25 13.82
C LEU A 769 -37.47 38.04 14.73
N LYS A 770 -38.38 38.84 14.14
CA LYS A 770 -39.41 39.58 14.89
C LYS A 770 -40.32 38.65 15.70
N ARG A 771 -40.63 37.48 15.17
CA ARG A 771 -41.51 36.50 15.82
C ARG A 771 -40.83 35.78 16.98
N HIS A 772 -39.59 35.34 16.78
CA HIS A 772 -38.89 34.44 17.70
C HIS A 772 -37.94 35.17 18.66
N ALA A 773 -37.48 36.37 18.32
CA ALA A 773 -36.65 37.22 19.17
C ALA A 773 -37.15 38.69 19.17
N PRO A 774 -38.40 38.97 19.61
CA PRO A 774 -39.05 40.29 19.48
C PRO A 774 -38.33 41.42 20.22
N ASN A 775 -37.51 41.10 21.22
CA ASN A 775 -36.74 42.07 22.01
C ASN A 775 -35.33 42.31 21.45
N HIS A 776 -35.00 41.78 20.27
CA HIS A 776 -33.68 41.93 19.69
C HIS A 776 -33.39 43.42 19.33
N PRO A 777 -32.26 44.00 19.79
CA PRO A 777 -32.02 45.45 19.71
C PRO A 777 -31.95 46.02 18.30
N GLN A 778 -31.63 45.18 17.31
CA GLN A 778 -31.48 45.61 15.91
C GLN A 778 -32.80 45.63 15.09
N ILE A 779 -33.93 45.16 15.64
CA ILE A 779 -35.19 45.05 14.88
C ILE A 779 -35.66 46.39 14.30
N ALA A 780 -35.55 47.49 15.06
CA ALA A 780 -35.97 48.81 14.60
C ALA A 780 -35.12 49.33 13.43
N ALA A 781 -33.81 49.10 13.48
CA ALA A 781 -32.88 49.48 12.42
C ALA A 781 -33.11 48.65 11.15
N LEU A 782 -33.33 47.34 11.30
CA LEU A 782 -33.63 46.43 10.18
C LEU A 782 -34.97 46.74 9.51
N SER A 783 -36.01 47.10 10.27
CA SER A 783 -37.31 47.52 9.72
C SER A 783 -37.15 48.70 8.76
N ALA A 784 -36.38 49.71 9.17
CA ALA A 784 -36.10 50.87 8.35
C ALA A 784 -35.23 50.54 7.12
N ARG A 785 -34.25 49.63 7.28
CA ARG A 785 -33.34 49.20 6.20
C ARG A 785 -34.05 48.37 5.12
N LEU A 786 -34.90 47.43 5.52
CA LEU A 786 -35.60 46.49 4.64
C LEU A 786 -36.94 47.04 4.08
N GLY A 787 -37.37 48.21 4.55
CA GLY A 787 -38.61 48.86 4.12
C GLY A 787 -39.88 48.14 4.58
N CYS A 788 -39.83 47.51 5.76
CA CYS A 788 -40.87 46.64 6.31
C CYS A 788 -41.37 47.10 7.68
#